data_AF-A0A936BKZ1-F1
#
_entry.id   AF-A0A936BKZ1-F1
#
_cell.length_a   1.000
_cell.length_b   1.000
_cell.length_c   1.000
_cell.angle_alpha   90.00
_cell.angle_beta   90.00
_cell.angle_gamma   90.00
#
_symmetry.space_group_name_H-M   'P 1'
#
loop_
_entity.id
_entity.type
_entity.pdbx_description
1 polymer ?
#
loop_
_entity_poly.entity_id
_entity_poly.type
_entity_poly.pdbx_seq_one_letter_code
_entity_poly.pdbx_strand_id
1 'polypeptide(L)'
;MSILRRFLALLVAATVAGNASAWVTEGAGWVWPHGTTLSMQKDFGAKANLPGATWNALADNAIAEWNANMAQLQLTSTVGGVTVGQEQDDINQMFFSNTVYGDAFGAGTVGVAIFWGNGTYIVEGDIVFNSGTTWTTGLFQTVALHELGHVLGLGHPDEDGQTVSAVMNSHVSIDHLSADDIAGIQSLYNAPAVVPAAAAITTQPVAVSVAVGGTATFTVAATGEPSPTYQWRKNTVAIEGATATSLTLSPVRASDAANYSVSVSNTGGSVTSVAVALTVTGVVTIVTPPAPQTVTVGATATFSVSASGSPAPNSWQWKRNGTAIGGATASTLTLPNVQISAAGDYSVTVSNGIDTVTSASAALTVNLADSAPTITAPPTAQSVDEGRAATFSVTATGKPAPSYQWLKNGNAITGATTATLTFATARTSDAGNYSVRVANYLGNVTSPPVALTVNTFAPTITTQPAPQRGEIGGTVAFSVTATGAPFPSYQWQKDGNTIVGATLSTLTLTSIQTSSAGNYRVVVTNSAGSVTSNAAALTVNTYAPTITAQPASRNVNAGASATFSVTATGSPVPTYQWQKDGTDIAGATNASRALANVQLSSAGNYRVHVTNSAGSLFSEVAVLTVNSIPVITTQPVSQTATAGTTVTFTVAATQSPVPTYQWQKDLTDLAGATQATLTLASVQTGDAGSYRVMVTNTLGTTTSVLALLTVTAAPTPPVITAQPESQIVNAGSTATLYVLATGTDLTYQWRKAGVAIAGATQFSLSLRTIQPEAAGSYSVVVTNTAGSATSREATITVHTVPAITQAPIAQSVEIGDTATFTVAATGSPVPTYQWQKNRVAIAGATQATLTLTNVQSTAAGNYRVVVTNAAGSATSAEVALTVSNPPKVTTQPQPLGGVASTTGSLAVAATGATGYQWFKGGVAVPGATGPTLAFPALGSADTGIYDCAVTGLSGETLSAPGVVGIVPAAGERTAGSVSTRPEWQDIHHPNGATYDQFLLSGAAGTFTAGQGKIARLSYLDENDSIVQVEMSGAGAITVVLANPAGPMAPTLYNQSGVQYMKGKATVILAGADATTHFTIYSVGTATNPGVTRPDVTYAGWANVAAAGILSTTGGLGGIHQGNVGYNASTGLTGIYAPTVTSVGGLVVIHGVAASESAQPYLYFGPGGTATVKIAGTSLAQSNGHSVTVGGLAQVQMGAGQDSCGRPAPASAIGTRLLDDAGVDRTAALVVGP
;
A
#
# COMPACT_ATOMS: atom_id res chain seq x y z
N MET A 1 4.18 -11.94 -11.16
CA MET A 1 4.37 -11.96 -9.70
C MET A 1 3.17 -11.23 -9.13
N SER A 2 2.20 -11.87 -8.46
CA SER A 2 2.08 -13.25 -7.97
C SER A 2 3.15 -13.67 -6.95
N ILE A 3 2.73 -14.38 -5.88
CA ILE A 3 3.47 -14.63 -4.63
C ILE A 3 3.56 -13.34 -3.77
N LEU A 4 2.50 -12.84 -3.13
CA LEU A 4 1.21 -13.39 -2.64
C LEU A 4 1.20 -14.14 -1.27
N ARG A 5 0.33 -13.69 -0.34
CA ARG A 5 -0.33 -14.34 0.85
C ARG A 5 0.57 -15.05 1.90
N ARG A 6 -0.09 -15.49 2.97
CA ARG A 6 0.34 -16.36 4.08
C ARG A 6 1.30 -15.80 5.15
N PHE A 7 0.97 -14.63 5.71
CA PHE A 7 1.41 -14.20 7.07
C PHE A 7 2.92 -13.84 7.14
N LEU A 8 3.46 -13.21 8.19
CA LEU A 8 3.35 -13.59 9.60
C LEU A 8 3.89 -12.48 10.51
N ALA A 9 3.31 -12.33 11.71
CA ALA A 9 3.72 -11.41 12.78
C ALA A 9 3.54 -9.88 12.48
N LEU A 10 3.03 -9.05 13.40
CA LEU A 10 2.33 -9.40 14.64
C LEU A 10 1.28 -8.34 15.00
N LEU A 11 0.23 -8.81 15.69
CA LEU A 11 -0.79 -8.02 16.36
C LEU A 11 -0.18 -7.29 17.58
N VAL A 12 -0.25 -5.95 17.60
CA VAL A 12 -0.42 -5.09 18.81
C VAL A 12 0.72 -5.10 19.87
N ALA A 13 1.14 -3.99 20.48
CA ALA A 13 0.59 -2.64 20.59
C ALA A 13 1.70 -1.57 20.60
N ALA A 14 1.32 -0.33 20.26
CA ALA A 14 1.86 0.85 20.91
C ALA A 14 0.74 1.45 21.80
N THR A 15 0.73 1.22 23.11
CA THR A 15 1.75 0.57 23.95
C THR A 15 1.07 0.03 25.24
N VAL A 16 1.50 -1.10 25.83
CA VAL A 16 2.76 -1.84 25.60
C VAL A 16 2.55 -3.10 24.75
N ALA A 17 3.60 -3.54 24.06
CA ALA A 17 3.53 -4.67 23.13
C ALA A 17 3.33 -6.03 23.81
N GLY A 18 2.34 -6.77 23.32
CA GLY A 18 2.22 -8.22 23.46
C GLY A 18 1.53 -8.80 24.70
N ASN A 19 1.20 -10.09 24.53
CA ASN A 19 1.24 -11.13 25.56
C ASN A 19 0.20 -11.16 26.70
N ALA A 20 -0.94 -11.75 26.33
CA ALA A 20 -1.41 -13.04 26.88
C ALA A 20 -2.50 -13.09 27.97
N SER A 21 -3.27 -14.18 27.88
CA SER A 21 -4.12 -14.80 28.91
C SER A 21 -5.18 -13.93 29.63
N ALA A 22 -6.42 -13.97 29.13
CA ALA A 22 -7.56 -14.46 29.94
C ALA A 22 -8.80 -14.81 29.09
N TRP A 23 -9.19 -16.09 29.15
CA TRP A 23 -10.54 -16.67 29.17
C TRP A 23 -11.71 -16.05 28.37
N VAL A 24 -12.34 -16.94 27.57
CA VAL A 24 -13.69 -16.81 27.00
C VAL A 24 -14.78 -16.76 28.10
N THR A 25 -15.84 -15.97 27.90
CA THR A 25 -17.21 -16.38 28.30
C THR A 25 -18.31 -15.62 27.54
N GLU A 26 -19.06 -16.37 26.73
CA GLU A 26 -20.53 -16.37 26.52
C GLU A 26 -21.36 -15.06 26.63
N GLY A 27 -22.26 -14.81 25.64
CA GLY A 27 -23.25 -13.72 25.78
C GLY A 27 -24.15 -13.35 24.58
N ALA A 28 -24.88 -14.30 23.99
CA ALA A 28 -26.10 -14.08 23.18
C ALA A 28 -26.13 -13.00 22.05
N GLY A 29 -25.87 -13.44 20.81
CA GLY A 29 -26.81 -13.36 19.67
C GLY A 29 -27.29 -12.00 19.12
N TRP A 30 -26.91 -11.70 17.88
CA TRP A 30 -27.53 -10.66 17.03
C TRP A 30 -28.50 -11.28 16.02
N VAL A 31 -29.58 -10.56 15.68
CA VAL A 31 -30.52 -10.92 14.60
C VAL A 31 -30.57 -9.78 13.58
N TRP A 32 -30.36 -10.08 12.30
CA TRP A 32 -30.26 -9.10 11.22
C TRP A 32 -31.58 -8.96 10.44
N PRO A 33 -32.06 -7.73 10.14
CA PRO A 33 -33.27 -7.52 9.34
C PRO A 33 -33.15 -7.93 7.87
N HIS A 34 -34.29 -8.29 7.29
CA HIS A 34 -34.45 -8.71 5.90
C HIS A 34 -34.08 -7.58 4.92
N GLY A 35 -33.25 -7.89 3.92
CA GLY A 35 -32.75 -6.91 2.93
C GLY A 35 -31.32 -6.41 3.18
N THR A 36 -30.63 -6.89 4.21
CA THR A 36 -29.20 -6.58 4.45
C THR A 36 -28.31 -7.46 3.56
N THR A 37 -27.54 -6.86 2.63
CA THR A 37 -26.48 -7.59 1.90
C THR A 37 -25.28 -7.84 2.81
N LEU A 38 -24.90 -9.11 3.00
CA LEU A 38 -23.85 -9.50 3.94
C LEU A 38 -22.54 -9.79 3.19
N SER A 39 -21.68 -8.78 3.07
CA SER A 39 -20.36 -8.91 2.42
C SER A 39 -19.38 -9.67 3.31
N MET A 40 -19.29 -10.99 3.14
CA MET A 40 -18.33 -11.84 3.85
C MET A 40 -16.96 -11.81 3.17
N GLN A 41 -16.05 -10.96 3.70
CA GLN A 41 -14.67 -10.84 3.22
C GLN A 41 -13.70 -11.44 4.24
N LYS A 42 -12.76 -12.29 3.77
CA LYS A 42 -11.72 -12.91 4.60
C LYS A 42 -10.34 -12.63 4.03
N ASP A 43 -9.66 -11.63 4.58
CA ASP A 43 -8.32 -11.25 4.15
C ASP A 43 -7.25 -12.19 4.72
N PHE A 44 -6.41 -12.71 3.83
CA PHE A 44 -5.29 -13.59 4.16
C PHE A 44 -3.99 -12.79 4.08
N GLY A 45 -3.49 -12.30 5.21
CA GLY A 45 -2.30 -11.43 5.31
C GLY A 45 -1.03 -11.97 4.63
N ALA A 46 -0.03 -11.12 4.42
CA ALA A 46 1.05 -11.36 3.45
C ALA A 46 2.33 -12.07 3.98
N LYS A 47 2.85 -12.98 3.13
CA LYS A 47 4.23 -13.48 2.96
C LYS A 47 4.74 -14.79 3.61
N ALA A 48 4.14 -15.94 3.28
CA ALA A 48 4.83 -17.23 3.32
C ALA A 48 4.45 -18.20 2.17
N ASN A 49 5.36 -19.10 1.80
CA ASN A 49 5.12 -20.11 0.77
C ASN A 49 4.72 -21.44 1.41
N LEU A 50 3.52 -21.95 1.09
CA LEU A 50 3.13 -23.35 1.28
C LEU A 50 2.66 -23.94 -0.06
N PRO A 51 2.94 -25.22 -0.36
CA PRO A 51 2.63 -25.85 -1.65
C PRO A 51 1.13 -26.14 -1.86
N GLY A 52 0.78 -26.50 -3.10
CA GLY A 52 -0.60 -26.49 -3.63
C GLY A 52 -1.65 -27.30 -2.86
N ALA A 53 -1.26 -28.38 -2.17
CA ALA A 53 -2.17 -29.21 -1.36
C ALA A 53 -2.88 -28.45 -0.21
N THR A 54 -2.43 -27.23 0.11
CA THR A 54 -2.96 -26.42 1.22
C THR A 54 -4.07 -25.43 0.85
N TRP A 55 -4.43 -25.27 -0.43
CA TRP A 55 -5.47 -24.30 -0.81
C TRP A 55 -6.90 -24.80 -0.58
N ASN A 56 -7.20 -26.06 -0.90
CA ASN A 56 -8.49 -26.67 -0.55
C ASN A 56 -8.73 -26.61 0.96
N ALA A 57 -7.74 -27.04 1.75
CA ALA A 57 -7.79 -26.95 3.22
C ALA A 57 -7.95 -25.52 3.78
N LEU A 58 -7.67 -24.47 3.01
CA LEU A 58 -7.95 -23.07 3.40
C LEU A 58 -9.36 -22.61 2.99
N ALA A 59 -9.90 -23.11 1.88
CA ALA A 59 -11.31 -22.95 1.53
C ALA A 59 -12.20 -23.69 2.54
N ASP A 60 -11.87 -24.95 2.87
CA ASP A 60 -12.58 -25.76 3.85
C ASP A 60 -12.57 -25.13 5.25
N ASN A 61 -11.44 -24.53 5.67
CA ASN A 61 -11.38 -23.78 6.93
C ASN A 61 -12.20 -22.48 6.90
N ALA A 62 -12.25 -21.75 5.78
CA ALA A 62 -13.11 -20.57 5.66
C ALA A 62 -14.61 -20.96 5.72
N ILE A 63 -14.97 -22.02 5.01
CA ILE A 63 -16.32 -22.61 5.02
C ILE A 63 -16.72 -23.08 6.43
N ALA A 64 -15.84 -23.79 7.13
CA ALA A 64 -16.10 -24.22 8.51
C ALA A 64 -16.27 -23.05 9.50
N GLU A 65 -15.43 -22.01 9.38
CA GLU A 65 -15.50 -20.82 10.24
C GLU A 65 -16.74 -19.95 9.95
N TRP A 66 -17.18 -19.89 8.69
CA TRP A 66 -18.43 -19.24 8.30
C TRP A 66 -19.66 -20.04 8.77
N ASN A 67 -19.65 -21.37 8.65
CA ASN A 67 -20.68 -22.26 9.19
C ASN A 67 -20.79 -22.16 10.74
N ALA A 68 -19.68 -21.92 11.43
CA ALA A 68 -19.67 -21.74 12.89
C ALA A 68 -20.30 -20.41 13.34
N ASN A 69 -20.40 -19.41 12.47
CA ASN A 69 -20.97 -18.10 12.77
C ASN A 69 -22.39 -17.90 12.19
N MET A 70 -22.85 -18.75 11.26
CA MET A 70 -24.18 -18.68 10.66
C MET A 70 -25.11 -19.78 11.19
N ALA A 71 -25.79 -19.50 12.30
CA ALA A 71 -26.61 -20.46 13.06
C ALA A 71 -27.84 -21.07 12.33
N GLN A 72 -28.09 -20.72 11.06
CA GLN A 72 -29.19 -21.26 10.24
C GLN A 72 -28.75 -21.68 8.82
N LEU A 73 -27.46 -21.61 8.46
CA LEU A 73 -26.98 -21.98 7.12
C LEU A 73 -25.64 -22.69 7.22
N GLN A 74 -25.54 -23.90 6.66
CA GLN A 74 -24.26 -24.62 6.53
C GLN A 74 -23.94 -24.91 5.06
N LEU A 75 -22.70 -24.61 4.70
CA LEU A 75 -22.09 -24.84 3.40
C LEU A 75 -21.20 -26.09 3.49
N THR A 76 -21.46 -27.10 2.67
CA THR A 76 -20.61 -28.30 2.56
C THR A 76 -19.74 -28.23 1.31
N SER A 77 -18.45 -28.54 1.42
CA SER A 77 -17.48 -28.35 0.34
C SER A 77 -17.18 -29.62 -0.46
N THR A 78 -16.90 -29.43 -1.75
CA THR A 78 -15.98 -30.28 -2.52
C THR A 78 -15.39 -29.41 -3.63
N VAL A 79 -14.15 -28.94 -3.46
CA VAL A 79 -13.52 -27.99 -4.39
C VAL A 79 -12.58 -28.73 -5.35
N GLY A 80 -12.98 -28.85 -6.61
CA GLY A 80 -12.17 -29.42 -7.70
C GLY A 80 -11.81 -28.38 -8.74
N GLY A 81 -10.51 -28.19 -9.01
CA GLY A 81 -9.98 -27.38 -10.11
C GLY A 81 -10.09 -25.86 -9.92
N VAL A 82 -8.98 -25.22 -9.50
CA VAL A 82 -8.85 -23.75 -9.50
C VAL A 82 -7.65 -23.36 -10.37
N THR A 83 -7.87 -22.47 -11.33
CA THR A 83 -6.82 -21.84 -12.15
C THR A 83 -6.85 -20.33 -11.89
N VAL A 84 -5.70 -19.65 -11.94
CA VAL A 84 -5.55 -18.26 -11.46
C VAL A 84 -4.94 -17.36 -12.54
N GLY A 85 -5.60 -16.22 -12.80
CA GLY A 85 -5.04 -15.08 -13.55
C GLY A 85 -4.58 -13.95 -12.62
N GLN A 86 -3.82 -12.98 -13.16
CA GLN A 86 -3.40 -11.76 -12.45
C GLN A 86 -4.09 -10.52 -13.03
N GLU A 87 -4.50 -9.60 -12.16
CA GLU A 87 -4.54 -8.17 -12.46
C GLU A 87 -3.61 -7.39 -11.50
N GLN A 88 -3.71 -6.06 -11.45
CA GLN A 88 -2.55 -5.16 -11.32
C GLN A 88 -2.48 -4.36 -10.00
N ASP A 89 -3.22 -4.75 -8.96
CA ASP A 89 -3.45 -4.00 -7.72
C ASP A 89 -3.04 -4.71 -6.42
N ASP A 90 -2.18 -5.73 -6.51
CA ASP A 90 -1.59 -6.51 -5.40
C ASP A 90 -2.59 -7.25 -4.45
N ILE A 91 -3.89 -7.25 -4.76
CA ILE A 91 -4.92 -8.01 -4.03
C ILE A 91 -5.29 -9.27 -4.80
N ASN A 92 -5.08 -10.44 -4.20
CA ASN A 92 -5.52 -11.70 -4.79
C ASN A 92 -6.97 -12.00 -4.43
N GLN A 93 -7.84 -11.77 -5.39
CA GLN A 93 -9.24 -12.17 -5.37
C GLN A 93 -9.39 -13.65 -5.78
N MET A 94 -10.56 -14.23 -5.54
CA MET A 94 -10.93 -15.57 -6.01
C MET A 94 -12.03 -15.42 -7.05
N PHE A 95 -11.77 -15.89 -8.27
CA PHE A 95 -12.75 -15.91 -9.35
C PHE A 95 -13.30 -17.32 -9.53
N PHE A 96 -14.62 -17.45 -9.58
CA PHE A 96 -15.29 -18.71 -9.96
C PHE A 96 -15.63 -18.65 -11.45
N SER A 97 -15.04 -19.53 -12.25
CA SER A 97 -15.26 -19.59 -13.70
C SER A 97 -16.68 -20.08 -14.03
N ASN A 98 -17.35 -19.40 -14.95
CA ASN A 98 -18.76 -19.57 -15.30
C ASN A 98 -19.06 -20.75 -16.25
N THR A 99 -18.34 -21.87 -16.14
CA THR A 99 -18.40 -22.97 -17.12
C THR A 99 -18.76 -24.32 -16.51
N VAL A 100 -20.07 -24.56 -16.35
CA VAL A 100 -20.66 -25.91 -16.26
C VAL A 100 -21.90 -25.94 -17.16
N TYR A 101 -21.99 -26.94 -18.02
CA TYR A 101 -23.20 -27.29 -18.76
C TYR A 101 -24.20 -27.97 -17.80
N GLY A 102 -25.49 -27.59 -17.87
CA GLY A 102 -26.59 -28.39 -17.31
C GLY A 102 -27.47 -27.67 -16.29
N ASP A 103 -28.78 -27.74 -16.54
CA ASP A 103 -29.96 -27.67 -15.69
C ASP A 103 -30.01 -26.78 -14.43
N ALA A 104 -31.10 -26.02 -14.33
CA ALA A 104 -31.35 -25.07 -13.25
C ALA A 104 -31.76 -25.73 -11.92
N PHE A 105 -31.37 -25.09 -10.81
CA PHE A 105 -31.79 -25.45 -9.46
C PHE A 105 -33.30 -25.23 -9.25
N GLY A 106 -33.96 -26.18 -8.56
CA GLY A 106 -35.38 -26.09 -8.20
C GLY A 106 -35.66 -25.23 -6.96
N ALA A 107 -36.93 -25.20 -6.56
CA ALA A 107 -37.42 -24.47 -5.38
C ALA A 107 -36.60 -24.77 -4.10
N GLY A 108 -35.88 -23.75 -3.60
CA GLY A 108 -34.94 -23.86 -2.48
C GLY A 108 -33.66 -23.03 -2.67
N THR A 109 -33.34 -22.62 -3.90
CA THR A 109 -32.12 -21.88 -4.24
C THR A 109 -32.40 -20.45 -4.73
N VAL A 110 -31.50 -19.51 -4.41
CA VAL A 110 -31.56 -18.10 -4.84
C VAL A 110 -30.72 -17.90 -6.10
N GLY A 111 -31.30 -17.28 -7.13
CA GLY A 111 -30.54 -16.74 -8.27
C GLY A 111 -30.01 -15.34 -7.97
N VAL A 112 -28.74 -15.07 -8.29
CA VAL A 112 -28.10 -13.76 -8.13
C VAL A 112 -27.51 -13.33 -9.47
N ALA A 113 -27.89 -12.16 -9.96
CA ALA A 113 -27.21 -11.46 -11.05
C ALA A 113 -26.27 -10.39 -10.48
N ILE A 114 -25.09 -10.24 -11.07
CA ILE A 114 -24.11 -9.20 -10.71
C ILE A 114 -23.86 -8.34 -11.94
N PHE A 115 -24.00 -7.03 -11.79
CA PHE A 115 -23.74 -6.05 -12.84
C PHE A 115 -22.37 -5.38 -12.63
N TRP A 116 -21.72 -5.00 -13.73
CA TRP A 116 -20.56 -4.11 -13.75
C TRP A 116 -20.90 -2.87 -14.58
N GLY A 117 -20.34 -1.71 -14.24
CA GLY A 117 -20.64 -0.47 -14.96
C GLY A 117 -19.61 0.62 -14.72
N ASN A 118 -18.83 0.94 -15.75
CA ASN A 118 -17.89 2.06 -15.75
C ASN A 118 -18.33 3.15 -16.75
N GLY A 119 -19.31 3.95 -16.35
CA GLY A 119 -19.60 5.29 -16.88
C GLY A 119 -20.27 5.44 -18.26
N THR A 120 -20.14 4.49 -19.20
CA THR A 120 -20.42 4.81 -20.63
C THR A 120 -21.24 3.80 -21.45
N TYR A 121 -21.65 2.66 -20.89
CA TYR A 121 -22.51 1.68 -21.58
C TYR A 121 -23.59 1.13 -20.65
N ILE A 122 -24.74 0.80 -21.24
CA ILE A 122 -25.81 -0.02 -20.64
C ILE A 122 -25.89 -1.30 -21.46
N VAL A 123 -26.02 -2.44 -20.79
CA VAL A 123 -26.36 -3.74 -21.39
C VAL A 123 -27.45 -4.37 -20.53
N GLU A 124 -28.46 -4.94 -21.18
CA GLU A 124 -29.66 -5.47 -20.53
C GLU A 124 -29.45 -6.90 -19.98
N GLY A 125 -30.41 -7.37 -19.19
CA GLY A 125 -30.44 -8.74 -18.66
C GLY A 125 -31.81 -9.10 -18.11
N ASP A 126 -32.52 -9.97 -18.80
CA ASP A 126 -33.86 -10.45 -18.42
C ASP A 126 -33.83 -11.47 -17.27
N ILE A 127 -34.97 -11.57 -16.56
CA ILE A 127 -35.16 -12.48 -15.43
C ILE A 127 -36.23 -13.52 -15.78
N VAL A 128 -35.92 -14.80 -15.60
CA VAL A 128 -36.87 -15.92 -15.74
C VAL A 128 -36.75 -16.86 -14.53
N PHE A 129 -37.90 -17.33 -14.02
CA PHE A 129 -38.02 -18.34 -12.97
C PHE A 129 -38.84 -19.53 -13.49
N ASN A 130 -38.54 -20.76 -13.06
CA ASN A 130 -39.54 -21.69 -12.46
C ASN A 130 -38.91 -23.04 -12.02
N SER A 131 -39.44 -23.65 -10.94
CA SER A 131 -40.10 -24.98 -10.97
C SER A 131 -40.09 -25.70 -9.60
N GLY A 132 -41.06 -26.59 -9.39
CA GLY A 132 -41.17 -27.30 -8.10
C GLY A 132 -42.33 -28.29 -7.87
N THR A 133 -42.92 -28.95 -8.88
CA THR A 133 -43.60 -30.28 -8.72
C THR A 133 -44.00 -30.92 -10.06
N THR A 134 -44.30 -32.21 -10.05
CA THR A 134 -44.57 -33.09 -11.20
C THR A 134 -45.63 -34.16 -10.80
N TRP A 135 -46.31 -34.92 -11.66
CA TRP A 135 -46.36 -35.00 -13.15
C TRP A 135 -47.68 -35.68 -13.59
N THR A 136 -48.06 -35.62 -14.87
CA THR A 136 -48.17 -36.79 -15.79
C THR A 136 -48.74 -36.43 -17.18
N THR A 137 -48.43 -37.25 -18.21
CA THR A 137 -48.93 -37.15 -19.60
C THR A 137 -48.56 -35.88 -20.38
N GLY A 138 -47.27 -35.51 -20.37
CA GLY A 138 -46.79 -34.25 -20.96
C GLY A 138 -46.80 -34.15 -22.49
N LEU A 139 -47.57 -33.19 -23.00
CA LEU A 139 -47.36 -32.33 -24.20
C LEU A 139 -48.00 -30.98 -23.80
N PHE A 140 -47.45 -29.78 -24.02
CA PHE A 140 -46.64 -29.30 -25.15
C PHE A 140 -45.83 -28.00 -24.80
N GLN A 141 -45.26 -27.32 -25.81
CA GLN A 141 -44.24 -26.25 -25.69
C GLN A 141 -44.71 -24.88 -25.14
N THR A 142 -43.76 -24.06 -24.68
CA THR A 142 -43.82 -22.59 -24.58
C THR A 142 -42.71 -21.96 -25.42
N VAL A 143 -42.82 -20.68 -25.78
CA VAL A 143 -41.80 -19.93 -26.55
C VAL A 143 -41.41 -18.64 -25.85
N ALA A 144 -40.17 -18.21 -26.08
CA ALA A 144 -39.77 -16.81 -26.04
C ALA A 144 -39.30 -16.43 -27.45
N LEU A 145 -39.67 -15.23 -27.91
CA LEU A 145 -39.16 -14.67 -29.17
C LEU A 145 -37.98 -13.74 -28.86
N HIS A 146 -36.84 -14.00 -29.48
CA HIS A 146 -35.75 -13.02 -29.65
C HIS A 146 -35.83 -12.43 -31.06
N GLU A 147 -35.19 -11.29 -31.28
CA GLU A 147 -35.23 -10.58 -32.56
C GLU A 147 -34.41 -11.26 -33.68
N LEU A 148 -35.07 -12.16 -34.40
CA LEU A 148 -35.04 -12.34 -35.86
C LEU A 148 -36.07 -13.44 -36.19
N GLY A 149 -37.32 -13.03 -36.40
CA GLY A 149 -38.47 -13.87 -36.08
C GLY A 149 -38.73 -15.07 -37.00
N HIS A 150 -39.03 -16.21 -36.39
CA HIS A 150 -39.99 -17.23 -36.83
C HIS A 150 -40.59 -17.94 -35.58
N VAL A 151 -41.66 -18.72 -35.74
CA VAL A 151 -42.59 -19.12 -34.65
C VAL A 151 -42.54 -20.63 -34.36
N LEU A 152 -43.02 -21.06 -33.17
CA LEU A 152 -43.16 -22.46 -32.76
C LEU A 152 -43.77 -23.39 -33.83
N GLY A 153 -43.27 -24.62 -33.86
CA GLY A 153 -43.97 -25.80 -34.37
C GLY A 153 -44.11 -26.86 -33.27
N LEU A 154 -45.34 -27.17 -32.87
CA LEU A 154 -45.67 -28.13 -31.82
C LEU A 154 -45.67 -29.57 -32.36
N GLY A 155 -44.58 -30.32 -32.15
CA GLY A 155 -44.49 -31.72 -32.59
C GLY A 155 -43.37 -32.54 -31.92
N HIS A 156 -43.73 -33.41 -30.98
CA HIS A 156 -42.94 -34.57 -30.52
C HIS A 156 -43.12 -35.67 -31.60
N PRO A 157 -42.11 -36.50 -31.98
CA PRO A 157 -41.22 -37.19 -31.06
C PRO A 157 -39.72 -37.28 -31.47
N ASP A 158 -38.99 -38.08 -30.68
CA ASP A 158 -37.69 -38.76 -30.92
C ASP A 158 -36.63 -38.23 -31.92
N GLU A 159 -35.48 -37.88 -31.33
CA GLU A 159 -34.11 -38.25 -31.74
C GLU A 159 -33.78 -38.29 -33.24
N ASP A 160 -33.52 -37.10 -33.78
CA ASP A 160 -32.54 -36.79 -34.84
C ASP A 160 -32.60 -37.60 -36.16
N GLY A 161 -33.79 -38.07 -36.52
CA GLY A 161 -34.37 -37.91 -37.86
C GLY A 161 -33.70 -38.59 -39.08
N GLN A 162 -34.52 -39.31 -39.87
CA GLN A 162 -34.23 -39.47 -41.31
C GLN A 162 -35.49 -39.62 -42.19
N THR A 163 -35.82 -38.49 -42.83
CA THR A 163 -36.57 -38.27 -44.08
C THR A 163 -37.14 -39.47 -44.86
N VAL A 164 -38.38 -39.34 -45.34
CA VAL A 164 -38.89 -40.16 -46.45
C VAL A 164 -38.30 -39.68 -47.80
N SER A 165 -37.11 -40.19 -48.09
CA SER A 165 -36.64 -40.53 -49.45
C SER A 165 -36.43 -39.42 -50.49
N ALA A 166 -35.64 -38.40 -50.12
CA ALA A 166 -34.80 -37.61 -51.04
C ALA A 166 -35.59 -36.83 -52.15
N VAL A 167 -35.08 -36.44 -53.33
CA VAL A 167 -34.07 -36.97 -54.28
C VAL A 167 -33.36 -35.76 -54.93
N MET A 168 -32.04 -35.62 -55.05
CA MET A 168 -30.86 -36.49 -54.87
C MET A 168 -29.94 -35.93 -53.75
N ASN A 169 -29.17 -36.74 -52.99
CA ASN A 169 -27.85 -37.31 -53.34
C ASN A 169 -26.89 -36.27 -53.99
N SER A 170 -25.67 -36.01 -53.52
CA SER A 170 -24.77 -36.82 -52.68
C SER A 170 -24.41 -36.14 -51.33
N HIS A 171 -24.29 -36.82 -50.17
CA HIS A 171 -23.53 -38.04 -49.80
C HIS A 171 -22.04 -37.75 -49.50
N VAL A 172 -21.55 -38.25 -48.35
CA VAL A 172 -20.12 -38.51 -47.99
C VAL A 172 -19.22 -37.27 -47.87
N SER A 173 -18.77 -36.84 -46.68
CA SER A 173 -17.94 -37.51 -45.63
C SER A 173 -16.46 -37.11 -45.75
N ILE A 174 -15.77 -37.14 -44.60
CA ILE A 174 -14.38 -37.57 -44.30
C ILE A 174 -13.89 -36.68 -43.12
N ASP A 175 -13.69 -37.15 -41.88
CA ASP A 175 -13.55 -38.54 -41.42
C ASP A 175 -13.93 -38.79 -39.93
N HIS A 176 -14.30 -40.07 -39.67
CA HIS A 176 -14.09 -40.84 -38.43
C HIS A 176 -14.68 -40.35 -37.08
N LEU A 177 -15.84 -40.93 -36.74
CA LEU A 177 -16.05 -41.52 -35.41
C LEU A 177 -15.06 -42.69 -35.20
N SER A 178 -14.47 -42.81 -34.02
CA SER A 178 -13.31 -43.69 -33.80
C SER A 178 -13.62 -45.00 -33.06
N ALA A 179 -13.88 -46.06 -33.83
CA ALA A 179 -13.60 -47.49 -33.56
C ALA A 179 -14.10 -48.18 -32.28
N ASP A 180 -13.93 -47.63 -31.07
CA ASP A 180 -14.34 -48.31 -29.82
C ASP A 180 -15.87 -48.27 -29.65
N ASP A 181 -16.52 -47.18 -30.06
CA ASP A 181 -17.99 -47.09 -30.13
C ASP A 181 -18.62 -48.13 -31.08
N ILE A 182 -17.84 -48.67 -32.01
CA ILE A 182 -18.29 -49.69 -32.97
C ILE A 182 -18.43 -51.07 -32.30
N ALA A 183 -17.66 -51.36 -31.25
CA ALA A 183 -17.60 -52.69 -30.66
C ALA A 183 -18.86 -53.09 -29.86
N GLY A 184 -19.57 -52.12 -29.27
CA GLY A 184 -20.78 -52.38 -28.47
C GLY A 184 -22.03 -52.68 -29.30
N ILE A 185 -22.20 -52.02 -30.44
CA ILE A 185 -23.42 -52.09 -31.28
C ILE A 185 -23.35 -53.24 -32.31
N GLN A 186 -22.18 -53.81 -32.56
CA GLN A 186 -21.97 -54.95 -33.49
C GLN A 186 -22.75 -56.25 -33.15
N SER A 187 -23.46 -56.31 -32.02
CA SER A 187 -24.16 -57.52 -31.57
C SER A 187 -25.47 -57.84 -32.32
N LEU A 188 -26.07 -56.92 -33.12
CA LEU A 188 -27.46 -57.10 -33.55
C LEU A 188 -27.68 -57.70 -34.96
N TYR A 189 -26.92 -57.30 -36.00
CA TYR A 189 -27.11 -57.82 -37.38
C TYR A 189 -25.83 -57.88 -38.21
N ASN A 190 -25.61 -59.03 -38.90
CA ASN A 190 -24.52 -59.17 -39.89
C ASN A 190 -24.80 -60.28 -40.95
N ALA A 191 -24.90 -59.89 -42.23
CA ALA A 191 -24.74 -60.71 -43.46
C ALA A 191 -25.84 -61.78 -43.83
N PRO A 192 -25.79 -62.49 -45.00
CA PRO A 192 -26.11 -61.94 -46.34
C PRO A 192 -26.84 -62.88 -47.38
N ALA A 193 -27.13 -62.33 -48.59
CA ALA A 193 -27.21 -63.00 -49.94
C ALA A 193 -28.54 -63.64 -50.48
N VAL A 194 -28.50 -64.12 -51.75
CA VAL A 194 -29.63 -64.27 -52.74
C VAL A 194 -29.77 -65.72 -53.32
N VAL A 195 -30.93 -66.09 -53.92
CA VAL A 195 -31.43 -67.48 -54.11
C VAL A 195 -32.08 -67.79 -55.52
N PRO A 196 -32.19 -69.07 -56.03
CA PRO A 196 -32.54 -69.48 -57.43
C PRO A 196 -34.03 -69.56 -57.92
N ALA A 197 -34.47 -70.62 -58.65
CA ALA A 197 -35.64 -70.66 -59.57
C ALA A 197 -36.84 -71.62 -59.24
N ALA A 198 -38.00 -71.45 -59.93
CA ALA A 198 -39.37 -71.68 -59.41
C ALA A 198 -40.11 -73.03 -59.67
N ALA A 199 -41.22 -73.23 -58.94
CA ALA A 199 -42.19 -74.36 -59.03
C ALA A 199 -43.52 -74.03 -59.76
N ALA A 200 -44.23 -75.04 -60.27
CA ALA A 200 -45.46 -74.93 -61.07
C ALA A 200 -46.51 -76.04 -60.80
N ILE A 201 -47.82 -75.72 -60.84
CA ILE A 201 -48.94 -76.67 -60.61
C ILE A 201 -49.42 -77.29 -61.93
N THR A 202 -49.76 -78.59 -61.90
CA THR A 202 -50.25 -79.35 -63.06
C THR A 202 -51.70 -79.82 -62.93
N THR A 203 -52.22 -80.06 -61.71
CA THR A 203 -53.62 -80.47 -61.47
C THR A 203 -54.24 -79.67 -60.32
N GLN A 204 -55.48 -79.19 -60.51
CA GLN A 204 -56.20 -78.30 -59.59
C GLN A 204 -57.26 -79.04 -58.74
N PRO A 205 -57.63 -78.54 -57.54
CA PRO A 205 -58.72 -79.08 -56.72
C PRO A 205 -60.12 -78.77 -57.27
N VAL A 206 -61.15 -79.42 -56.70
CA VAL A 206 -62.59 -79.26 -57.03
C VAL A 206 -63.46 -79.11 -55.77
N ALA A 207 -64.65 -78.50 -55.91
CA ALA A 207 -65.54 -78.12 -54.80
C ALA A 207 -66.35 -79.30 -54.21
N VAL A 208 -66.79 -79.15 -52.95
CA VAL A 208 -67.47 -80.20 -52.14
C VAL A 208 -68.67 -79.61 -51.35
N SER A 209 -69.67 -80.42 -51.02
CA SER A 209 -70.84 -80.02 -50.21
C SER A 209 -71.27 -81.14 -49.27
N VAL A 210 -71.49 -80.85 -47.98
CA VAL A 210 -71.85 -81.86 -46.95
C VAL A 210 -72.56 -81.23 -45.75
N ALA A 211 -73.44 -81.96 -45.06
CA ALA A 211 -74.15 -81.47 -43.88
C ALA A 211 -73.22 -81.28 -42.65
N VAL A 212 -73.65 -80.46 -41.68
CA VAL A 212 -72.95 -80.33 -40.39
C VAL A 212 -72.81 -81.73 -39.74
N GLY A 213 -71.58 -82.14 -39.48
CA GLY A 213 -71.23 -83.47 -38.95
C GLY A 213 -70.57 -84.43 -39.96
N GLY A 214 -70.58 -84.13 -41.27
CA GLY A 214 -70.04 -85.01 -42.32
C GLY A 214 -68.54 -84.83 -42.63
N THR A 215 -68.09 -85.32 -43.80
CA THR A 215 -66.66 -85.34 -44.22
C THR A 215 -66.48 -84.73 -45.61
N ALA A 216 -65.37 -84.04 -45.88
CA ALA A 216 -65.01 -83.47 -47.19
C ALA A 216 -63.49 -83.58 -47.49
N THR A 217 -63.10 -83.67 -48.78
CA THR A 217 -61.70 -83.90 -49.22
C THR A 217 -61.34 -83.14 -50.52
N PHE A 218 -60.10 -82.63 -50.62
CA PHE A 218 -59.52 -81.90 -51.75
C PHE A 218 -58.13 -82.47 -52.16
N THR A 219 -57.68 -82.29 -53.42
CA THR A 219 -56.42 -82.85 -53.97
C THR A 219 -55.70 -81.93 -55.00
N VAL A 220 -54.39 -82.10 -55.22
CA VAL A 220 -53.54 -81.29 -56.13
C VAL A 220 -52.32 -82.08 -56.69
N ALA A 221 -51.70 -81.62 -57.78
CA ALA A 221 -50.38 -82.11 -58.25
C ALA A 221 -49.51 -80.99 -58.88
N ALA A 222 -48.17 -81.10 -58.82
CA ALA A 222 -47.22 -80.05 -59.23
C ALA A 222 -45.76 -80.53 -59.46
N THR A 223 -44.88 -79.63 -59.96
CA THR A 223 -43.45 -79.85 -60.30
C THR A 223 -42.55 -78.66 -59.91
N GLY A 224 -41.22 -78.85 -59.85
CA GLY A 224 -40.21 -77.83 -59.54
C GLY A 224 -38.88 -78.44 -59.07
N GLU A 225 -37.77 -77.68 -59.09
CA GLU A 225 -36.45 -78.13 -58.61
C GLU A 225 -35.80 -77.12 -57.64
N PRO A 226 -35.43 -77.51 -56.39
CA PRO A 226 -35.71 -78.80 -55.73
C PRO A 226 -37.21 -79.12 -55.69
N SER A 227 -37.55 -80.39 -55.50
CA SER A 227 -38.94 -80.86 -55.49
C SER A 227 -39.84 -80.00 -54.57
N PRO A 228 -41.01 -79.54 -55.04
CA PRO A 228 -41.75 -78.51 -54.33
C PRO A 228 -42.53 -79.04 -53.13
N THR A 229 -42.62 -78.21 -52.09
CA THR A 229 -43.51 -78.39 -50.94
C THR A 229 -44.92 -77.85 -51.25
N TYR A 230 -45.91 -78.36 -50.52
CA TYR A 230 -47.31 -77.96 -50.64
C TYR A 230 -47.79 -77.35 -49.31
N GLN A 231 -48.77 -76.45 -49.35
CA GLN A 231 -49.41 -75.87 -48.18
C GLN A 231 -50.86 -75.47 -48.48
N TRP A 232 -51.83 -76.23 -47.99
CA TRP A 232 -53.26 -75.93 -48.16
C TRP A 232 -53.67 -74.67 -47.39
N ARG A 233 -54.73 -74.01 -47.85
CA ARG A 233 -55.24 -72.73 -47.37
C ARG A 233 -56.78 -72.76 -47.31
N LYS A 234 -57.36 -72.12 -46.28
CA LYS A 234 -58.80 -71.87 -46.12
C LYS A 234 -59.02 -70.35 -46.16
N ASN A 235 -59.82 -69.85 -47.10
CA ASN A 235 -59.99 -68.42 -47.37
C ASN A 235 -58.64 -67.65 -47.43
N THR A 236 -57.68 -68.18 -48.21
CA THR A 236 -56.28 -67.73 -48.36
C THR A 236 -55.33 -67.96 -47.17
N VAL A 237 -55.84 -68.16 -45.94
CA VAL A 237 -55.04 -68.42 -44.73
C VAL A 237 -54.52 -69.86 -44.74
N ALA A 238 -53.23 -70.07 -44.47
CA ALA A 238 -52.63 -71.41 -44.43
C ALA A 238 -53.23 -72.30 -43.33
N ILE A 239 -53.45 -73.58 -43.64
CA ILE A 239 -53.95 -74.59 -42.70
C ILE A 239 -52.74 -75.33 -42.13
N GLU A 240 -52.45 -75.14 -40.86
CA GLU A 240 -51.28 -75.71 -40.18
C GLU A 240 -51.20 -77.24 -40.35
N GLY A 241 -50.02 -77.76 -40.67
CA GLY A 241 -49.76 -79.19 -40.93
C GLY A 241 -50.32 -79.75 -42.24
N ALA A 242 -51.17 -79.02 -42.98
CA ALA A 242 -51.74 -79.48 -44.24
C ALA A 242 -50.78 -79.28 -45.43
N THR A 243 -49.68 -80.03 -45.44
CA THR A 243 -48.59 -79.93 -46.44
C THR A 243 -48.52 -81.10 -47.43
N ALA A 244 -49.53 -81.98 -47.42
CA ALA A 244 -49.66 -83.09 -48.37
C ALA A 244 -50.33 -82.64 -49.69
N THR A 245 -50.31 -83.50 -50.71
CA THR A 245 -51.05 -83.31 -51.97
C THR A 245 -52.57 -83.43 -51.84
N SER A 246 -53.10 -83.59 -50.61
CA SER A 246 -54.52 -83.62 -50.30
C SER A 246 -54.84 -83.04 -48.91
N LEU A 247 -56.11 -82.68 -48.71
CA LEU A 247 -56.67 -82.16 -47.47
C LEU A 247 -58.02 -82.84 -47.20
N THR A 248 -58.26 -83.30 -45.98
CA THR A 248 -59.55 -83.88 -45.55
C THR A 248 -60.03 -83.24 -44.25
N LEU A 249 -61.34 -83.01 -44.13
CA LEU A 249 -61.99 -82.40 -42.98
C LEU A 249 -63.11 -83.32 -42.47
N SER A 250 -63.09 -83.66 -41.18
CA SER A 250 -64.13 -84.45 -40.52
C SER A 250 -64.08 -84.27 -38.99
N PRO A 251 -65.21 -84.10 -38.28
CA PRO A 251 -66.53 -83.74 -38.81
C PRO A 251 -66.60 -82.26 -39.21
N VAL A 252 -67.21 -81.97 -40.37
CA VAL A 252 -67.38 -80.62 -40.93
C VAL A 252 -68.38 -79.80 -40.09
N ARG A 253 -68.01 -78.59 -39.70
CA ARG A 253 -68.85 -77.66 -38.94
C ARG A 253 -69.43 -76.58 -39.84
N ALA A 254 -70.45 -75.85 -39.38
CA ALA A 254 -70.97 -74.68 -40.10
C ALA A 254 -69.88 -73.63 -40.41
N SER A 255 -68.88 -73.50 -39.52
CA SER A 255 -67.69 -72.66 -39.67
C SER A 255 -66.69 -73.15 -40.74
N ASP A 256 -66.92 -74.29 -41.38
CA ASP A 256 -66.05 -74.85 -42.43
C ASP A 256 -66.55 -74.57 -43.85
N ALA A 257 -67.70 -73.91 -44.01
CA ALA A 257 -68.09 -73.31 -45.28
C ALA A 257 -67.09 -72.20 -45.68
N ALA A 258 -66.23 -72.49 -46.66
CA ALA A 258 -65.10 -71.66 -47.06
C ALA A 258 -64.55 -72.07 -48.42
N ASN A 259 -63.71 -71.23 -49.04
CA ASN A 259 -62.96 -71.55 -50.24
C ASN A 259 -61.56 -72.10 -49.88
N TYR A 260 -61.17 -73.23 -50.48
CA TYR A 260 -59.93 -73.93 -50.21
C TYR A 260 -59.00 -73.89 -51.44
N SER A 261 -57.71 -73.60 -51.22
CA SER A 261 -56.66 -73.61 -52.24
C SER A 261 -55.35 -74.14 -51.65
N VAL A 262 -54.28 -74.23 -52.44
CA VAL A 262 -52.97 -74.74 -51.99
C VAL A 262 -51.82 -74.01 -52.66
N SER A 263 -50.89 -73.48 -51.85
CA SER A 263 -49.60 -73.02 -52.33
C SER A 263 -48.70 -74.20 -52.64
N VAL A 264 -47.89 -74.06 -53.69
CA VAL A 264 -46.81 -74.97 -54.04
C VAL A 264 -45.54 -74.15 -54.23
N SER A 265 -44.42 -74.59 -53.64
CA SER A 265 -43.19 -73.77 -53.54
C SER A 265 -41.92 -74.60 -53.56
N ASN A 266 -40.87 -74.10 -54.23
CA ASN A 266 -39.50 -74.58 -54.09
C ASN A 266 -38.56 -73.41 -53.72
N THR A 267 -37.24 -73.64 -53.71
CA THR A 267 -36.21 -72.64 -53.38
C THR A 267 -35.97 -71.59 -54.49
N GLY A 268 -37.03 -71.16 -55.17
CA GLY A 268 -36.94 -70.10 -56.18
C GLY A 268 -38.26 -69.62 -56.76
N GLY A 269 -39.40 -70.02 -56.17
CA GLY A 269 -40.70 -69.47 -56.51
C GLY A 269 -41.86 -70.31 -56.03
N SER A 270 -43.04 -69.70 -55.99
CA SER A 270 -44.28 -70.35 -55.59
C SER A 270 -45.44 -69.96 -56.50
N VAL A 271 -46.32 -70.92 -56.72
CA VAL A 271 -47.62 -70.75 -57.38
C VAL A 271 -48.71 -71.22 -56.43
N THR A 272 -49.95 -70.77 -56.60
CA THR A 272 -51.09 -71.21 -55.78
C THR A 272 -52.21 -71.72 -56.69
N SER A 273 -52.92 -72.76 -56.24
CA SER A 273 -54.06 -73.34 -56.97
C SER A 273 -55.23 -72.36 -57.08
N VAL A 274 -56.17 -72.65 -57.97
CA VAL A 274 -57.51 -72.04 -57.90
C VAL A 274 -58.18 -72.42 -56.56
N ALA A 275 -59.09 -71.58 -56.10
CA ALA A 275 -59.82 -71.78 -54.84
C ALA A 275 -61.21 -72.37 -55.09
N VAL A 276 -61.61 -73.35 -54.28
CA VAL A 276 -62.85 -74.13 -54.47
C VAL A 276 -63.67 -74.25 -53.18
N ALA A 277 -64.99 -74.17 -53.28
CA ALA A 277 -65.87 -74.05 -52.12
C ALA A 277 -66.12 -75.38 -51.39
N LEU A 278 -66.25 -75.29 -50.06
CA LEU A 278 -67.00 -76.23 -49.22
C LEU A 278 -68.35 -75.59 -48.85
N THR A 279 -69.45 -76.29 -49.07
CA THR A 279 -70.82 -75.85 -48.69
C THR A 279 -71.39 -76.72 -47.56
N VAL A 280 -72.09 -76.11 -46.60
CA VAL A 280 -72.56 -76.78 -45.37
C VAL A 280 -74.03 -76.46 -45.06
N THR A 281 -74.79 -77.45 -44.57
CA THR A 281 -76.27 -77.36 -44.36
C THR A 281 -76.73 -77.81 -42.97
N GLY A 282 -77.76 -77.15 -42.40
CA GLY A 282 -78.48 -77.61 -41.20
C GLY A 282 -78.68 -76.59 -40.04
N VAL A 283 -78.58 -75.29 -40.29
CA VAL A 283 -78.41 -74.23 -39.26
C VAL A 283 -79.72 -73.48 -38.93
N VAL A 284 -79.84 -72.92 -37.72
CA VAL A 284 -80.91 -71.99 -37.29
C VAL A 284 -80.41 -70.54 -37.36
N THR A 285 -81.28 -69.62 -37.80
CA THR A 285 -80.94 -68.20 -37.97
C THR A 285 -82.06 -67.32 -37.40
N ILE A 286 -81.70 -66.32 -36.59
CA ILE A 286 -82.63 -65.25 -36.20
C ILE A 286 -82.82 -64.33 -37.42
N VAL A 287 -84.06 -64.20 -37.90
CA VAL A 287 -84.44 -63.36 -39.04
C VAL A 287 -84.76 -61.94 -38.59
N THR A 288 -85.36 -61.78 -37.40
CA THR A 288 -85.57 -60.49 -36.77
C THR A 288 -85.37 -60.65 -35.25
N PRO A 289 -84.33 -60.04 -34.66
CA PRO A 289 -84.15 -60.01 -33.21
C PRO A 289 -85.19 -59.09 -32.55
N PRO A 290 -85.38 -59.16 -31.22
CA PRO A 290 -86.13 -58.14 -30.51
C PRO A 290 -85.53 -56.75 -30.73
N ALA A 291 -86.40 -55.75 -30.90
CA ALA A 291 -86.03 -54.34 -30.95
C ALA A 291 -86.12 -53.72 -29.54
N PRO A 292 -85.20 -52.80 -29.16
CA PRO A 292 -85.31 -52.04 -27.91
C PRO A 292 -86.67 -51.34 -27.77
N GLN A 293 -87.10 -51.14 -26.52
CA GLN A 293 -88.36 -50.50 -26.17
C GLN A 293 -88.09 -49.32 -25.23
N THR A 294 -88.71 -48.18 -25.48
CA THR A 294 -88.69 -47.03 -24.57
C THR A 294 -90.12 -46.66 -24.21
N VAL A 295 -90.43 -46.69 -22.91
CA VAL A 295 -91.77 -46.42 -22.37
C VAL A 295 -91.69 -45.46 -21.19
N THR A 296 -92.79 -44.81 -20.83
CA THR A 296 -92.90 -44.09 -19.55
C THR A 296 -93.28 -45.03 -18.41
N VAL A 297 -92.93 -44.67 -17.17
CA VAL A 297 -93.42 -45.38 -15.97
C VAL A 297 -94.95 -45.52 -16.04
N GLY A 298 -95.45 -46.75 -15.88
CA GLY A 298 -96.88 -47.10 -15.94
C GLY A 298 -97.40 -47.58 -17.30
N ALA A 299 -96.64 -47.42 -18.39
CA ALA A 299 -97.04 -47.92 -19.72
C ALA A 299 -96.69 -49.41 -19.93
N THR A 300 -97.11 -49.99 -21.05
CA THR A 300 -96.84 -51.39 -21.43
C THR A 300 -95.73 -51.47 -22.47
N ALA A 301 -94.83 -52.46 -22.37
CA ALA A 301 -93.78 -52.73 -23.35
C ALA A 301 -93.91 -54.16 -23.94
N THR A 302 -93.56 -54.35 -25.21
CA THR A 302 -93.63 -55.64 -25.90
C THR A 302 -92.38 -55.90 -26.74
N PHE A 303 -91.87 -57.12 -26.67
CA PHE A 303 -90.75 -57.64 -27.47
C PHE A 303 -91.21 -58.83 -28.33
N SER A 304 -90.59 -59.01 -29.50
CA SER A 304 -90.93 -60.07 -30.47
C SER A 304 -89.68 -60.57 -31.20
N VAL A 305 -89.66 -61.85 -31.60
CA VAL A 305 -88.57 -62.44 -32.40
C VAL A 305 -89.12 -63.25 -33.57
N SER A 306 -88.41 -63.27 -34.70
CA SER A 306 -88.64 -64.20 -35.81
C SER A 306 -87.35 -64.96 -36.15
N ALA A 307 -87.48 -66.24 -36.50
CA ALA A 307 -86.36 -67.13 -36.77
C ALA A 307 -86.71 -68.16 -37.85
N SER A 308 -85.71 -68.63 -38.58
CA SER A 308 -85.81 -69.62 -39.65
C SER A 308 -84.78 -70.74 -39.48
N GLY A 309 -85.05 -71.89 -40.09
CA GLY A 309 -84.16 -73.05 -40.10
C GLY A 309 -84.82 -74.20 -40.86
N SER A 310 -84.08 -75.28 -41.09
CA SER A 310 -84.62 -76.53 -41.62
C SER A 310 -84.06 -77.72 -40.82
N PRO A 311 -84.86 -78.37 -39.94
CA PRO A 311 -86.28 -78.11 -39.63
C PRO A 311 -86.56 -76.70 -39.08
N ALA A 312 -87.82 -76.28 -39.15
CA ALA A 312 -88.24 -74.96 -38.66
C ALA A 312 -88.08 -74.85 -37.12
N PRO A 313 -87.74 -73.67 -36.57
CA PRO A 313 -87.65 -73.46 -35.12
C PRO A 313 -88.98 -73.70 -34.40
N ASN A 314 -88.92 -74.36 -33.25
CA ASN A 314 -90.09 -74.88 -32.52
C ASN A 314 -90.05 -74.61 -31.00
N SER A 315 -89.03 -73.93 -30.49
CA SER A 315 -88.86 -73.63 -29.06
C SER A 315 -88.26 -72.25 -28.85
N TRP A 316 -88.78 -71.52 -27.86
CA TRP A 316 -88.34 -70.18 -27.45
C TRP A 316 -88.24 -70.10 -25.91
N GLN A 317 -87.31 -69.31 -25.38
CA GLN A 317 -87.25 -68.95 -23.96
C GLN A 317 -86.65 -67.55 -23.78
N TRP A 318 -87.46 -66.60 -23.30
CA TRP A 318 -87.01 -65.23 -23.02
C TRP A 318 -86.18 -65.14 -21.74
N LYS A 319 -85.27 -64.16 -21.71
CA LYS A 319 -84.35 -63.85 -20.62
C LYS A 319 -84.35 -62.34 -20.37
N ARG A 320 -84.23 -61.93 -19.10
CA ARG A 320 -83.91 -60.56 -18.68
C ARG A 320 -82.53 -60.56 -18.03
N ASN A 321 -81.62 -59.70 -18.48
CA ASN A 321 -80.24 -59.62 -18.01
C ASN A 321 -79.54 -61.00 -17.95
N GLY A 322 -79.82 -61.86 -18.96
CA GLY A 322 -79.34 -63.24 -19.04
C GLY A 322 -80.15 -64.30 -18.26
N THR A 323 -80.90 -63.92 -17.22
CA THR A 323 -81.73 -64.83 -16.42
C THR A 323 -83.05 -65.16 -17.11
N ALA A 324 -83.44 -66.44 -17.17
CA ALA A 324 -84.68 -66.88 -17.81
C ALA A 324 -85.94 -66.34 -17.11
N ILE A 325 -86.91 -65.89 -17.90
CA ILE A 325 -88.22 -65.41 -17.42
C ILE A 325 -89.19 -66.59 -17.41
N GLY A 326 -89.67 -66.97 -16.22
CA GLY A 326 -90.58 -68.11 -16.05
C GLY A 326 -91.86 -67.97 -16.90
N GLY A 327 -92.20 -69.01 -17.66
CA GLY A 327 -93.38 -69.06 -18.52
C GLY A 327 -93.28 -68.29 -19.84
N ALA A 328 -92.20 -67.53 -20.08
CA ALA A 328 -92.03 -66.75 -21.31
C ALA A 328 -91.42 -67.61 -22.45
N THR A 329 -92.23 -68.51 -23.02
CA THR A 329 -91.80 -69.50 -24.04
C THR A 329 -92.42 -69.30 -25.43
N ALA A 330 -93.08 -68.16 -25.67
CA ALA A 330 -93.60 -67.77 -26.99
C ALA A 330 -92.59 -66.92 -27.78
N SER A 331 -92.83 -66.70 -29.07
CA SER A 331 -92.07 -65.77 -29.92
C SER A 331 -92.26 -64.28 -29.56
N THR A 332 -93.06 -63.97 -28.54
CA THR A 332 -93.31 -62.62 -28.02
C THR A 332 -93.32 -62.58 -26.49
N LEU A 333 -92.91 -61.46 -25.91
CA LEU A 333 -92.97 -61.14 -24.48
C LEU A 333 -93.66 -59.79 -24.29
N THR A 334 -94.62 -59.68 -23.38
CA THR A 334 -95.30 -58.41 -23.05
C THR A 334 -95.26 -58.15 -21.55
N LEU A 335 -95.00 -56.90 -21.17
CA LEU A 335 -94.80 -56.42 -19.80
C LEU A 335 -95.74 -55.22 -19.55
N PRO A 336 -96.87 -55.40 -18.85
CA PRO A 336 -97.79 -54.31 -18.52
C PRO A 336 -97.32 -53.50 -17.30
N ASN A 337 -97.76 -52.24 -17.21
CA ASN A 337 -97.53 -51.34 -16.05
C ASN A 337 -96.04 -51.22 -15.65
N VAL A 338 -95.17 -51.05 -16.64
CA VAL A 338 -93.70 -51.03 -16.51
C VAL A 338 -93.24 -49.98 -15.51
N GLN A 339 -92.60 -50.42 -14.43
CA GLN A 339 -91.92 -49.57 -13.47
C GLN A 339 -90.44 -49.43 -13.82
N ILE A 340 -89.74 -48.41 -13.29
CA ILE A 340 -88.32 -48.20 -13.62
C ILE A 340 -87.42 -49.38 -13.19
N SER A 341 -87.85 -50.15 -12.18
CA SER A 341 -87.23 -51.42 -11.76
C SER A 341 -87.37 -52.59 -12.75
N ALA A 342 -88.13 -52.42 -13.83
CA ALA A 342 -88.22 -53.37 -14.95
C ALA A 342 -87.24 -53.05 -16.10
N ALA A 343 -86.57 -51.89 -16.09
CA ALA A 343 -85.56 -51.54 -17.10
C ALA A 343 -84.40 -52.55 -17.16
N GLY A 344 -83.83 -52.78 -18.35
CA GLY A 344 -82.76 -53.75 -18.57
C GLY A 344 -82.88 -54.50 -19.90
N ASP A 345 -82.03 -55.49 -20.11
CA ASP A 345 -81.83 -56.14 -21.41
C ASP A 345 -82.64 -57.42 -21.55
N TYR A 346 -83.38 -57.55 -22.65
CA TYR A 346 -84.24 -58.69 -22.97
C TYR A 346 -83.76 -59.44 -24.21
N SER A 347 -83.50 -60.73 -24.09
CA SER A 347 -83.07 -61.62 -25.19
C SER A 347 -83.84 -62.94 -25.17
N VAL A 348 -83.75 -63.72 -26.24
CA VAL A 348 -84.49 -64.99 -26.37
C VAL A 348 -83.65 -66.07 -27.03
N THR A 349 -83.60 -67.24 -26.40
CA THR A 349 -82.98 -68.45 -26.97
C THR A 349 -84.02 -69.18 -27.82
N VAL A 350 -83.62 -69.62 -29.02
CA VAL A 350 -84.49 -70.21 -30.05
C VAL A 350 -83.83 -71.47 -30.62
N SER A 351 -84.59 -72.56 -30.79
CA SER A 351 -84.09 -73.86 -31.25
C SER A 351 -85.00 -74.53 -32.29
N ASN A 352 -84.43 -75.41 -33.11
CA ASN A 352 -85.16 -76.36 -33.96
C ASN A 352 -84.92 -77.84 -33.60
N GLY A 353 -84.18 -78.12 -32.51
CA GLY A 353 -83.80 -79.47 -32.10
C GLY A 353 -82.53 -80.05 -32.76
N ILE A 354 -81.93 -79.36 -33.74
CA ILE A 354 -80.59 -79.66 -34.29
C ILE A 354 -79.60 -78.58 -33.86
N ASP A 355 -80.00 -77.31 -34.00
CA ASP A 355 -79.20 -76.13 -33.68
C ASP A 355 -80.01 -75.16 -32.78
N THR A 356 -79.31 -74.33 -32.01
CA THR A 356 -79.88 -73.45 -30.99
C THR A 356 -79.10 -72.14 -30.89
N VAL A 357 -79.77 -71.04 -31.20
CA VAL A 357 -79.20 -69.69 -31.22
C VAL A 357 -79.86 -68.81 -30.15
N THR A 358 -79.15 -67.82 -29.62
CA THR A 358 -79.75 -66.77 -28.78
C THR A 358 -79.70 -65.44 -29.50
N SER A 359 -80.80 -64.67 -29.45
CA SER A 359 -80.87 -63.35 -30.05
C SER A 359 -79.88 -62.38 -29.39
N ALA A 360 -79.57 -61.30 -30.10
CA ALA A 360 -79.08 -60.08 -29.45
C ALA A 360 -80.08 -59.61 -28.37
N SER A 361 -79.58 -58.87 -27.39
CA SER A 361 -80.38 -58.22 -26.36
C SER A 361 -81.04 -56.94 -26.86
N ALA A 362 -82.25 -56.68 -26.37
CA ALA A 362 -83.01 -55.46 -26.59
C ALA A 362 -83.27 -54.76 -25.25
N ALA A 363 -82.79 -53.52 -25.11
CA ALA A 363 -82.96 -52.75 -23.90
C ALA A 363 -84.42 -52.29 -23.70
N LEU A 364 -84.92 -52.37 -22.47
CA LEU A 364 -86.10 -51.68 -21.99
C LEU A 364 -85.65 -50.42 -21.22
N THR A 365 -85.89 -49.24 -21.80
CA THR A 365 -85.67 -47.95 -21.16
C THR A 365 -87.00 -47.42 -20.60
N VAL A 366 -86.99 -46.96 -19.34
CA VAL A 366 -88.21 -46.53 -18.65
C VAL A 366 -88.06 -45.09 -18.16
N ASN A 367 -88.77 -44.17 -18.79
CA ASN A 367 -88.67 -42.73 -18.56
C ASN A 367 -89.67 -42.25 -17.49
N LEU A 368 -89.22 -41.32 -16.64
CA LEU A 368 -90.13 -40.53 -15.79
C LEU A 368 -91.02 -39.62 -16.65
N ALA A 369 -92.25 -39.39 -16.20
CA ALA A 369 -93.17 -38.43 -16.83
C ALA A 369 -92.63 -36.98 -16.75
N ASP A 370 -93.10 -36.12 -17.65
CA ASP A 370 -92.77 -34.69 -17.66
C ASP A 370 -93.56 -33.92 -16.57
N SER A 371 -93.02 -32.79 -16.11
CA SER A 371 -93.55 -31.99 -15.00
C SER A 371 -93.31 -30.48 -15.18
N ALA A 372 -94.32 -29.69 -14.80
CA ALA A 372 -94.26 -28.23 -14.79
C ALA A 372 -93.22 -27.71 -13.77
N PRO A 373 -92.62 -26.53 -13.99
CA PRO A 373 -91.53 -26.04 -13.17
C PRO A 373 -92.00 -25.62 -11.77
N THR A 374 -91.20 -25.97 -10.76
CA THR A 374 -91.45 -25.61 -9.36
C THR A 374 -90.18 -25.02 -8.76
N ILE A 375 -90.26 -23.82 -8.19
CA ILE A 375 -89.14 -23.22 -7.44
C ILE A 375 -89.07 -23.90 -6.07
N THR A 376 -87.94 -24.54 -5.77
CA THR A 376 -87.68 -25.23 -4.50
C THR A 376 -86.84 -24.41 -3.53
N ALA A 377 -86.07 -23.45 -4.03
CA ALA A 377 -85.49 -22.36 -3.23
C ALA A 377 -85.58 -21.03 -4.00
N PRO A 378 -86.42 -20.07 -3.57
CA PRO A 378 -86.47 -18.74 -4.19
C PRO A 378 -85.24 -17.90 -3.81
N PRO A 379 -84.92 -16.84 -4.58
CA PRO A 379 -83.90 -15.87 -4.20
C PRO A 379 -84.23 -15.16 -2.88
N THR A 380 -83.19 -14.75 -2.17
CA THR A 380 -83.27 -13.95 -0.93
C THR A 380 -82.84 -12.49 -1.20
N ALA A 381 -83.34 -11.55 -0.40
CA ALA A 381 -82.94 -10.15 -0.50
C ALA A 381 -81.43 -9.97 -0.22
N GLN A 382 -80.82 -8.99 -0.89
CA GLN A 382 -79.40 -8.66 -0.78
C GLN A 382 -79.24 -7.21 -0.32
N SER A 383 -78.29 -6.94 0.57
CA SER A 383 -77.92 -5.59 1.01
C SER A 383 -76.40 -5.47 1.01
N VAL A 384 -75.88 -4.53 0.24
CA VAL A 384 -74.43 -4.36 0.02
C VAL A 384 -74.06 -2.88 -0.03
N ASP A 385 -72.80 -2.55 0.21
CA ASP A 385 -72.29 -1.18 0.05
C ASP A 385 -71.97 -0.89 -1.43
N GLU A 386 -72.12 0.36 -1.88
CA GLU A 386 -71.88 0.72 -3.28
C GLU A 386 -70.45 0.39 -3.73
N GLY A 387 -70.33 -0.36 -4.83
CA GLY A 387 -69.08 -0.92 -5.34
C GLY A 387 -68.73 -2.32 -4.84
N ARG A 388 -69.52 -2.93 -3.94
CA ARG A 388 -69.39 -4.36 -3.58
C ARG A 388 -70.18 -5.25 -4.55
N ALA A 389 -69.83 -6.54 -4.61
CA ALA A 389 -70.57 -7.51 -5.41
C ALA A 389 -71.86 -7.97 -4.70
N ALA A 390 -72.92 -8.22 -5.48
CA ALA A 390 -74.19 -8.79 -5.00
C ALA A 390 -74.66 -9.91 -5.94
N THR A 391 -75.21 -10.99 -5.39
CA THR A 391 -75.67 -12.16 -6.17
C THR A 391 -77.03 -12.65 -5.69
N PHE A 392 -77.94 -12.85 -6.64
CA PHE A 392 -79.17 -13.61 -6.44
C PHE A 392 -79.03 -15.00 -7.07
N SER A 393 -79.67 -16.01 -6.48
CA SER A 393 -79.71 -17.39 -6.95
C SER A 393 -81.10 -17.99 -6.79
N VAL A 394 -81.44 -18.98 -7.62
CA VAL A 394 -82.69 -19.75 -7.51
C VAL A 394 -82.43 -21.23 -7.76
N THR A 395 -83.12 -22.10 -7.01
CA THR A 395 -83.18 -23.53 -7.32
C THR A 395 -84.60 -23.88 -7.74
N ALA A 396 -84.74 -24.55 -8.88
CA ALA A 396 -86.01 -25.03 -9.38
C ALA A 396 -85.90 -26.42 -10.01
N THR A 397 -87.00 -27.17 -9.93
CA THR A 397 -87.18 -28.48 -10.58
C THR A 397 -88.19 -28.36 -11.71
N GLY A 398 -88.23 -29.35 -12.60
CA GLY A 398 -89.15 -29.43 -13.73
C GLY A 398 -88.57 -30.33 -14.84
N LYS A 399 -89.44 -30.98 -15.63
CA LYS A 399 -89.04 -31.81 -16.75
C LYS A 399 -89.92 -31.51 -17.98
N PRO A 400 -89.38 -31.11 -19.14
CA PRO A 400 -87.98 -30.81 -19.43
C PRO A 400 -87.39 -29.71 -18.53
N ALA A 401 -86.06 -29.67 -18.44
CA ALA A 401 -85.35 -28.73 -17.57
C ALA A 401 -85.78 -27.28 -17.87
N PRO A 402 -86.06 -26.46 -16.84
CA PRO A 402 -86.62 -25.14 -17.07
C PRO A 402 -85.61 -24.10 -17.54
N SER A 403 -86.10 -23.19 -18.36
CA SER A 403 -85.45 -21.92 -18.68
C SER A 403 -85.67 -20.89 -17.55
N TYR A 404 -84.74 -19.95 -17.40
CA TYR A 404 -84.81 -18.85 -16.43
C TYR A 404 -84.88 -17.51 -17.16
N GLN A 405 -85.51 -16.52 -16.53
CA GLN A 405 -85.45 -15.12 -16.93
C GLN A 405 -85.57 -14.25 -15.67
N TRP A 406 -84.52 -13.51 -15.32
CA TRP A 406 -84.59 -12.54 -14.23
C TRP A 406 -85.34 -11.28 -14.66
N LEU A 407 -86.01 -10.65 -13.69
CA LEU A 407 -86.77 -9.42 -13.87
C LEU A 407 -86.38 -8.40 -12.78
N LYS A 408 -86.20 -7.14 -13.18
CA LYS A 408 -86.05 -5.99 -12.28
C LYS A 408 -87.34 -5.17 -12.30
N ASN A 409 -87.95 -4.95 -11.14
CA ASN A 409 -89.21 -4.23 -10.97
C ASN A 409 -90.31 -4.72 -11.95
N GLY A 410 -90.37 -6.04 -12.19
CA GLY A 410 -91.32 -6.68 -13.13
C GLY A 410 -90.89 -6.70 -14.61
N ASN A 411 -89.83 -5.99 -15.01
CA ASN A 411 -89.34 -5.94 -16.39
C ASN A 411 -88.20 -6.93 -16.60
N ALA A 412 -88.20 -7.68 -17.71
CA ALA A 412 -87.17 -8.68 -18.00
C ALA A 412 -85.78 -8.03 -18.21
N ILE A 413 -84.75 -8.65 -17.63
CA ILE A 413 -83.35 -8.22 -17.77
C ILE A 413 -82.73 -8.97 -18.95
N THR A 414 -82.36 -8.26 -20.01
CA THR A 414 -81.78 -8.83 -21.23
C THR A 414 -80.55 -9.68 -20.91
N GLY A 415 -80.52 -10.93 -21.40
CA GLY A 415 -79.40 -11.87 -21.22
C GLY A 415 -79.33 -12.56 -19.85
N ALA A 416 -80.13 -12.15 -18.85
CA ALA A 416 -80.13 -12.78 -17.53
C ALA A 416 -81.01 -14.04 -17.52
N THR A 417 -80.56 -15.09 -18.19
CA THR A 417 -81.29 -16.36 -18.40
C THR A 417 -80.71 -17.55 -17.64
N THR A 418 -79.89 -17.29 -16.63
CA THR A 418 -79.22 -18.27 -15.75
C THR A 418 -79.95 -18.42 -14.41
N ALA A 419 -79.69 -19.51 -13.68
CA ALA A 419 -80.18 -19.72 -12.31
C ALA A 419 -79.59 -18.74 -11.27
N THR A 420 -78.66 -17.88 -11.68
CA THR A 420 -78.06 -16.80 -10.87
C THR A 420 -78.09 -15.47 -11.63
N LEU A 421 -78.03 -14.37 -10.88
CA LEU A 421 -77.83 -13.00 -11.36
C LEU A 421 -76.81 -12.31 -10.45
N THR A 422 -75.70 -11.83 -11.01
CA THR A 422 -74.59 -11.24 -10.24
C THR A 422 -74.25 -9.84 -10.73
N PHE A 423 -74.14 -8.90 -9.80
CA PHE A 423 -73.56 -7.57 -9.97
C PHE A 423 -72.13 -7.62 -9.42
N ALA A 424 -71.12 -7.47 -10.28
CA ALA A 424 -69.71 -7.47 -9.84
C ALA A 424 -69.36 -6.22 -9.02
N THR A 425 -69.98 -5.08 -9.34
CA THR A 425 -69.93 -3.83 -8.58
C THR A 425 -71.34 -3.24 -8.57
N ALA A 426 -72.10 -3.47 -7.49
CA ALA A 426 -73.46 -2.99 -7.34
C ALA A 426 -73.47 -1.47 -7.16
N ARG A 427 -74.25 -0.78 -7.98
CA ARG A 427 -74.48 0.67 -7.93
C ARG A 427 -75.85 0.99 -7.35
N THR A 428 -76.04 2.22 -6.89
CA THR A 428 -77.35 2.78 -6.52
C THR A 428 -78.38 2.66 -7.66
N SER A 429 -77.95 2.70 -8.94
CA SER A 429 -78.80 2.38 -10.10
C SER A 429 -79.28 0.92 -10.15
N ASP A 430 -78.55 0.01 -9.50
CA ASP A 430 -78.83 -1.42 -9.48
C ASP A 430 -79.80 -1.78 -8.35
N ALA A 431 -80.01 -0.92 -7.35
CA ALA A 431 -81.04 -1.11 -6.34
C ALA A 431 -82.45 -1.29 -6.94
N GLY A 432 -83.31 -2.05 -6.26
CA GLY A 432 -84.68 -2.37 -6.71
C GLY A 432 -85.10 -3.80 -6.42
N ASN A 433 -86.30 -4.18 -6.86
CA ASN A 433 -86.87 -5.51 -6.61
C ASN A 433 -86.56 -6.49 -7.75
N TYR A 434 -85.99 -7.64 -7.41
CA TYR A 434 -85.60 -8.70 -8.34
C TYR A 434 -86.48 -9.93 -8.15
N SER A 435 -86.94 -10.52 -9.25
CA SER A 435 -87.59 -11.82 -9.28
C SER A 435 -87.08 -12.64 -10.46
N VAL A 436 -87.37 -13.94 -10.48
CA VAL A 436 -87.00 -14.83 -11.58
C VAL A 436 -88.21 -15.64 -12.02
N ARG A 437 -88.49 -15.62 -13.32
CA ARG A 437 -89.47 -16.49 -13.97
C ARG A 437 -88.76 -17.74 -14.46
N VAL A 438 -89.33 -18.88 -14.12
CA VAL A 438 -88.83 -20.23 -14.41
C VAL A 438 -89.88 -20.95 -15.25
N ALA A 439 -89.53 -21.41 -16.45
CA ALA A 439 -90.50 -21.86 -17.46
C ALA A 439 -90.05 -23.09 -18.26
N ASN A 440 -90.97 -24.02 -18.51
CA ASN A 440 -90.87 -25.03 -19.58
C ASN A 440 -92.21 -25.11 -20.35
N TYR A 441 -92.39 -26.07 -21.27
CA TYR A 441 -93.59 -26.11 -22.10
C TYR A 441 -94.89 -26.44 -21.34
N LEU A 442 -94.80 -27.03 -20.14
CA LEU A 442 -95.95 -27.37 -19.29
C LEU A 442 -96.41 -26.23 -18.39
N GLY A 443 -95.62 -25.16 -18.24
CA GLY A 443 -96.00 -24.01 -17.42
C GLY A 443 -94.83 -23.11 -17.03
N ASN A 444 -95.15 -22.07 -16.27
CA ASN A 444 -94.15 -21.19 -15.68
C ASN A 444 -94.54 -20.79 -14.26
N VAL A 445 -93.54 -20.53 -13.43
CA VAL A 445 -93.66 -20.00 -12.07
C VAL A 445 -92.69 -18.82 -11.93
N THR A 446 -93.09 -17.77 -11.21
CA THR A 446 -92.21 -16.63 -10.93
C THR A 446 -91.99 -16.53 -9.42
N SER A 447 -90.75 -16.27 -8.99
CA SER A 447 -90.47 -16.07 -7.57
C SER A 447 -91.20 -14.84 -7.03
N PRO A 448 -91.46 -14.77 -5.71
CA PRO A 448 -91.67 -13.49 -5.05
C PRO A 448 -90.53 -12.52 -5.36
N PRO A 449 -90.80 -11.20 -5.43
CA PRO A 449 -89.77 -10.19 -5.58
C PRO A 449 -88.97 -10.01 -4.28
N VAL A 450 -87.66 -9.85 -4.39
CA VAL A 450 -86.74 -9.56 -3.29
C VAL A 450 -85.85 -8.36 -3.60
N ALA A 451 -85.56 -7.53 -2.61
CA ALA A 451 -84.82 -6.29 -2.82
C ALA A 451 -83.31 -6.52 -3.00
N LEU A 452 -82.69 -5.72 -3.88
CA LEU A 452 -81.30 -5.29 -3.77
C LEU A 452 -81.29 -3.90 -3.13
N THR A 453 -80.72 -3.79 -1.94
CA THR A 453 -80.37 -2.52 -1.30
C THR A 453 -78.90 -2.22 -1.55
N VAL A 454 -78.57 -1.00 -1.98
CA VAL A 454 -77.20 -0.54 -2.15
C VAL A 454 -76.97 0.67 -1.25
N ASN A 455 -76.12 0.51 -0.24
CA ASN A 455 -75.87 1.52 0.78
C ASN A 455 -74.79 2.50 0.31
N THR A 456 -74.99 3.79 0.61
CA THR A 456 -74.01 4.85 0.40
C THR A 456 -73.88 5.71 1.65
N PHE A 457 -72.66 6.09 2.02
CA PHE A 457 -72.40 6.98 3.14
C PHE A 457 -71.07 7.74 2.96
N ALA A 458 -71.05 8.98 3.45
CA ALA A 458 -69.88 9.85 3.39
C ALA A 458 -68.69 9.23 4.15
N PRO A 459 -67.43 9.56 3.79
CA PRO A 459 -66.29 8.91 4.39
C PRO A 459 -66.14 9.29 5.86
N THR A 460 -65.75 8.33 6.69
CA THR A 460 -65.51 8.51 8.13
C THR A 460 -64.11 8.07 8.48
N ILE A 461 -63.28 8.97 8.99
CA ILE A 461 -61.91 8.66 9.43
C ILE A 461 -61.99 7.94 10.79
N THR A 462 -61.63 6.66 10.79
CA THR A 462 -61.58 5.80 11.98
C THR A 462 -60.23 5.82 12.68
N THR A 463 -59.15 6.08 11.93
CA THR A 463 -57.79 6.32 12.48
C THR A 463 -57.26 7.64 11.93
N GLN A 464 -57.09 8.64 12.80
CA GLN A 464 -56.49 9.92 12.47
C GLN A 464 -54.96 9.78 12.30
N PRO A 465 -54.31 10.60 11.45
CA PRO A 465 -52.86 10.64 11.38
C PRO A 465 -52.26 11.16 12.70
N ALA A 466 -51.24 10.45 13.20
CA ALA A 466 -50.49 10.84 14.39
C ALA A 466 -49.38 11.83 14.04
N PRO A 467 -49.11 12.88 14.85
CA PRO A 467 -47.94 13.74 14.71
C PRO A 467 -46.64 12.93 14.65
N GLN A 468 -45.72 13.33 13.77
CA GLN A 468 -44.45 12.64 13.54
C GLN A 468 -43.27 13.51 13.97
N ARG A 469 -42.19 12.84 14.39
CA ARG A 469 -40.88 13.46 14.66
C ARG A 469 -39.84 12.70 13.86
N GLY A 470 -38.99 13.41 13.12
CA GLY A 470 -37.94 12.82 12.30
C GLY A 470 -36.72 13.72 12.20
N GLU A 471 -35.59 13.16 11.76
CA GLU A 471 -34.33 13.89 11.59
C GLU A 471 -34.11 14.26 10.12
N ILE A 472 -33.26 15.26 9.85
CA ILE A 472 -32.99 15.72 8.48
C ILE A 472 -32.38 14.59 7.66
N GLY A 473 -32.88 14.38 6.44
CA GLY A 473 -32.52 13.26 5.58
C GLY A 473 -33.28 11.96 5.88
N GLY A 474 -33.98 11.87 7.01
CA GLY A 474 -34.80 10.71 7.38
C GLY A 474 -36.09 10.58 6.58
N THR A 475 -36.83 9.49 6.87
CA THR A 475 -38.13 9.19 6.28
C THR A 475 -39.19 9.13 7.37
N VAL A 476 -40.35 9.75 7.13
CA VAL A 476 -41.53 9.69 8.01
C VAL A 476 -42.79 9.38 7.20
N ALA A 477 -43.80 8.80 7.84
CA ALA A 477 -45.07 8.48 7.18
C ALA A 477 -46.25 8.97 8.03
N PHE A 478 -47.21 9.61 7.38
CA PHE A 478 -48.53 9.91 7.93
C PHE A 478 -49.55 8.98 7.28
N SER A 479 -50.27 8.19 8.07
CA SER A 479 -51.32 7.29 7.58
C SER A 479 -52.69 7.68 8.12
N VAL A 480 -53.74 7.36 7.37
CA VAL A 480 -55.14 7.51 7.77
C VAL A 480 -55.88 6.20 7.49
N THR A 481 -56.84 5.85 8.34
CA THR A 481 -57.83 4.81 8.04
C THR A 481 -59.19 5.46 7.94
N ALA A 482 -59.92 5.22 6.84
CA ALA A 482 -61.27 5.71 6.65
C ALA A 482 -62.18 4.65 6.04
N THR A 483 -63.43 4.62 6.48
CA THR A 483 -64.52 3.87 5.84
C THR A 483 -65.31 4.81 4.92
N GLY A 484 -66.08 4.25 3.98
CA GLY A 484 -66.95 5.02 3.07
C GLY A 484 -67.54 4.11 1.99
N ALA A 485 -68.75 4.42 1.54
CA ALA A 485 -69.41 3.73 0.42
C ALA A 485 -69.97 4.77 -0.57
N PRO A 486 -69.46 4.86 -1.82
CA PRO A 486 -68.33 4.12 -2.39
C PRO A 486 -66.99 4.30 -1.65
N PHE A 487 -66.02 3.45 -1.95
CA PHE A 487 -64.65 3.56 -1.44
C PHE A 487 -64.09 4.98 -1.64
N PRO A 488 -63.50 5.61 -0.60
CA PRO A 488 -63.03 6.98 -0.69
C PRO A 488 -61.70 7.14 -1.41
N SER A 489 -61.55 8.29 -2.06
CA SER A 489 -60.28 8.86 -2.51
C SER A 489 -59.63 9.70 -1.41
N TYR A 490 -58.31 9.89 -1.49
CA TYR A 490 -57.51 10.65 -0.53
C TYR A 490 -56.82 11.80 -1.26
N GLN A 491 -56.58 12.91 -0.56
CA GLN A 491 -55.70 13.99 -1.01
C GLN A 491 -55.04 14.67 0.19
N TRP A 492 -53.71 14.53 0.32
CA TRP A 492 -52.96 15.17 1.40
C TRP A 492 -52.72 16.66 1.18
N GLN A 493 -52.59 17.39 2.28
CA GLN A 493 -52.30 18.83 2.34
C GLN A 493 -51.19 19.10 3.37
N LYS A 494 -50.25 20.01 3.06
CA LYS A 494 -49.26 20.56 4.00
C LYS A 494 -49.61 22.02 4.27
N ASP A 495 -49.80 22.36 5.55
CA ASP A 495 -50.17 23.71 6.02
C ASP A 495 -51.40 24.30 5.29
N GLY A 496 -52.28 23.41 4.83
CA GLY A 496 -53.49 23.72 4.06
C GLY A 496 -53.35 23.72 2.54
N ASN A 497 -52.13 23.65 2.00
CA ASN A 497 -51.87 23.59 0.55
C ASN A 497 -51.84 22.13 0.07
N THR A 498 -52.45 21.85 -1.09
CA THR A 498 -52.51 20.51 -1.69
C THR A 498 -51.13 19.97 -2.08
N ILE A 499 -50.81 18.75 -1.66
CA ILE A 499 -49.60 18.03 -2.08
C ILE A 499 -49.92 17.26 -3.36
N VAL A 500 -49.42 17.73 -4.50
CA VAL A 500 -49.68 17.12 -5.82
C VAL A 500 -49.26 15.65 -5.83
N GLY A 501 -50.13 14.76 -6.32
CA GLY A 501 -49.89 13.32 -6.43
C GLY A 501 -50.02 12.52 -5.12
N ALA A 502 -50.18 13.17 -3.96
CA ALA A 502 -50.36 12.48 -2.67
C ALA A 502 -51.82 12.01 -2.47
N THR A 503 -52.21 10.97 -3.21
CA THR A 503 -53.61 10.47 -3.28
C THR A 503 -53.83 9.11 -2.62
N LEU A 504 -52.88 8.63 -1.82
CA LEU A 504 -52.96 7.37 -1.07
C LEU A 504 -53.38 7.61 0.40
N SER A 505 -53.83 6.55 1.08
CA SER A 505 -54.13 6.57 2.52
C SER A 505 -52.89 6.78 3.42
N THR A 506 -51.68 6.69 2.86
CA THR A 506 -50.42 7.02 3.52
C THR A 506 -49.62 8.01 2.68
N LEU A 507 -49.17 9.10 3.30
CA LEU A 507 -48.18 10.02 2.78
C LEU A 507 -46.81 9.68 3.40
N THR A 508 -45.89 9.17 2.59
CA THR A 508 -44.48 9.00 2.97
C THR A 508 -43.68 10.21 2.50
N LEU A 509 -42.88 10.78 3.39
CA LEU A 509 -41.94 11.86 3.11
C LEU A 509 -40.52 11.33 3.34
N THR A 510 -39.74 11.20 2.28
CA THR A 510 -38.33 10.79 2.31
C THR A 510 -37.41 12.02 2.33
N SER A 511 -36.16 11.83 2.80
CA SER A 511 -35.10 12.85 2.77
C SER A 511 -35.51 14.20 3.40
N ILE A 512 -36.30 14.17 4.48
CA ILE A 512 -37.00 15.36 5.01
C ILE A 512 -36.04 16.50 5.38
N GLN A 513 -36.48 17.73 5.16
CA GLN A 513 -35.73 18.96 5.41
C GLN A 513 -36.46 19.82 6.44
N THR A 514 -35.82 20.88 6.95
CA THR A 514 -36.51 21.83 7.85
C THR A 514 -37.77 22.44 7.24
N SER A 515 -37.79 22.66 5.92
CA SER A 515 -38.96 23.08 5.15
C SER A 515 -40.07 22.03 5.05
N SER A 516 -39.79 20.76 5.34
CA SER A 516 -40.78 19.70 5.48
C SER A 516 -41.55 19.82 6.80
N ALA A 517 -41.03 20.50 7.84
CA ALA A 517 -41.78 20.74 9.06
C ALA A 517 -43.08 21.53 8.78
N GLY A 518 -44.17 21.18 9.45
CA GLY A 518 -45.50 21.75 9.21
C GLY A 518 -46.63 20.79 9.54
N ASN A 519 -47.87 21.23 9.33
CA ASN A 519 -49.08 20.48 9.65
C ASN A 519 -49.59 19.70 8.43
N TYR A 520 -49.56 18.37 8.52
CA TYR A 520 -50.06 17.46 7.49
C TYR A 520 -51.48 17.00 7.82
N ARG A 521 -52.37 17.03 6.84
CA ARG A 521 -53.74 16.51 6.95
C ARG A 521 -54.18 15.91 5.62
N VAL A 522 -55.23 15.10 5.64
CA VAL A 522 -55.78 14.46 4.44
C VAL A 522 -57.27 14.74 4.32
N VAL A 523 -57.68 15.14 3.12
CA VAL A 523 -59.08 15.24 2.71
C VAL A 523 -59.47 13.90 2.11
N VAL A 524 -60.55 13.31 2.61
CA VAL A 524 -61.01 11.96 2.27
C VAL A 524 -62.42 12.08 1.69
N THR A 525 -62.63 11.67 0.44
CA THR A 525 -63.82 12.05 -0.34
C THR A 525 -64.40 10.89 -1.15
N ASN A 526 -65.72 10.73 -1.14
CA ASN A 526 -66.48 9.91 -2.09
C ASN A 526 -67.70 10.70 -2.63
N SER A 527 -68.56 10.07 -3.42
CA SER A 527 -69.76 10.70 -3.99
C SER A 527 -70.82 11.11 -2.94
N ALA A 528 -70.79 10.53 -1.74
CA ALA A 528 -71.72 10.83 -0.65
C ALA A 528 -71.21 11.92 0.31
N GLY A 529 -69.93 12.32 0.23
CA GLY A 529 -69.40 13.45 1.00
C GLY A 529 -67.87 13.48 1.12
N SER A 530 -67.39 14.39 1.97
CA SER A 530 -65.97 14.55 2.27
C SER A 530 -65.74 14.81 3.76
N VAL A 531 -64.64 14.31 4.30
CA VAL A 531 -64.16 14.58 5.66
C VAL A 531 -62.68 14.95 5.60
N THR A 532 -62.25 15.90 6.44
CA THR A 532 -60.82 16.25 6.57
C THR A 532 -60.29 15.72 7.89
N SER A 533 -59.08 15.16 7.89
CA SER A 533 -58.42 14.69 9.12
C SER A 533 -58.04 15.84 10.04
N ASN A 534 -57.80 15.49 11.31
CA ASN A 534 -57.01 16.33 12.20
C ASN A 534 -55.63 16.63 11.57
N ALA A 535 -55.04 17.76 11.96
CA ALA A 535 -53.68 18.12 11.57
C ALA A 535 -52.66 17.34 12.42
N ALA A 536 -51.78 16.61 11.75
CA ALA A 536 -50.64 15.92 12.31
C ALA A 536 -49.37 16.73 12.02
N ALA A 537 -48.74 17.28 13.06
CA ALA A 537 -47.51 18.05 12.89
C ALA A 537 -46.32 17.13 12.56
N LEU A 538 -45.51 17.52 11.56
CA LEU A 538 -44.14 17.05 11.42
C LEU A 538 -43.21 17.99 12.20
N THR A 539 -42.62 17.48 13.28
CA THR A 539 -41.48 18.15 13.93
C THR A 539 -40.18 17.59 13.38
N VAL A 540 -39.39 18.43 12.71
CA VAL A 540 -38.04 18.04 12.28
C VAL A 540 -37.07 18.33 13.43
N ASN A 541 -36.36 17.31 13.90
CA ASN A 541 -35.33 17.45 14.93
C ASN A 541 -34.15 18.26 14.38
N THR A 542 -33.96 19.47 14.91
CA THR A 542 -32.73 20.25 14.73
C THR A 542 -32.14 20.62 16.07
N TYR A 543 -30.83 20.44 16.22
CA TYR A 543 -30.08 20.82 17.41
C TYR A 543 -28.71 21.37 17.03
N ALA A 544 -28.28 22.40 17.75
CA ALA A 544 -26.99 23.06 17.57
C ALA A 544 -25.82 22.07 17.70
N PRO A 545 -24.66 22.34 17.09
CA PRO A 545 -23.54 21.41 17.16
C PRO A 545 -23.07 21.25 18.61
N THR A 546 -22.74 20.02 18.99
CA THR A 546 -22.17 19.68 20.30
C THR A 546 -20.85 18.99 20.07
N ILE A 547 -19.76 19.57 20.56
CA ILE A 547 -18.42 18.99 20.44
C ILE A 547 -18.28 17.91 21.52
N THR A 548 -18.19 16.66 21.09
CA THR A 548 -18.08 15.47 21.95
C THR A 548 -16.64 15.01 22.15
N ALA A 549 -15.72 15.43 21.26
CA ALA A 549 -14.28 15.34 21.50
C ALA A 549 -13.61 16.65 21.06
N GLN A 550 -13.03 17.37 22.03
CA GLN A 550 -12.27 18.59 21.79
C GLN A 550 -10.93 18.28 21.10
N PRO A 551 -10.38 19.19 20.28
CA PRO A 551 -9.04 19.05 19.77
C PRO A 551 -8.01 19.17 20.90
N ALA A 552 -7.29 18.09 21.17
CA ALA A 552 -6.21 18.10 22.15
C ALA A 552 -5.00 18.89 21.64
N SER A 553 -4.46 19.77 22.48
CA SER A 553 -3.17 20.45 22.29
C SER A 553 -2.07 19.47 21.90
N ARG A 554 -1.14 19.91 21.04
CA ARG A 554 -0.06 19.08 20.51
C ARG A 554 1.29 19.73 20.79
N ASN A 555 2.20 18.93 21.30
CA ASN A 555 3.60 19.31 21.45
C ASN A 555 4.42 18.47 20.47
N VAL A 556 5.01 19.10 19.46
CA VAL A 556 5.75 18.44 18.37
C VAL A 556 7.08 19.14 18.12
N ASN A 557 8.04 18.45 17.54
CA ASN A 557 9.31 19.06 17.15
C ASN A 557 9.14 19.77 15.78
N ALA A 558 9.88 20.85 15.56
CA ALA A 558 9.93 21.50 14.25
C ALA A 558 10.29 20.49 13.14
N GLY A 559 9.59 20.56 12.00
CA GLY A 559 9.68 19.61 10.89
C GLY A 559 8.76 18.39 11.00
N ALA A 560 8.23 18.05 12.18
CA ALA A 560 7.26 16.97 12.33
C ALA A 560 5.87 17.36 11.78
N SER A 561 4.96 16.38 11.70
CA SER A 561 3.54 16.64 11.39
C SER A 561 2.71 16.72 12.68
N ALA A 562 1.72 17.60 12.71
CA ALA A 562 0.73 17.70 13.79
C ALA A 562 -0.69 17.66 13.22
N THR A 563 -1.60 16.93 13.88
CA THR A 563 -3.01 16.87 13.49
C THR A 563 -3.89 17.27 14.65
N PHE A 564 -4.75 18.27 14.42
CA PHE A 564 -5.89 18.57 15.28
C PHE A 564 -7.14 17.92 14.70
N SER A 565 -8.03 17.46 15.58
CA SER A 565 -9.25 16.74 15.23
C SER A 565 -10.34 17.08 16.24
N VAL A 566 -11.52 17.43 15.77
CA VAL A 566 -12.73 17.58 16.59
C VAL A 566 -13.72 16.48 16.23
N THR A 567 -14.46 15.99 17.22
CA THR A 567 -15.70 15.23 16.97
C THR A 567 -16.86 16.09 17.41
N ALA A 568 -17.81 16.36 16.51
CA ALA A 568 -19.02 17.09 16.82
C ALA A 568 -20.26 16.37 16.27
N THR A 569 -21.31 16.30 17.09
CA THR A 569 -22.65 15.90 16.66
C THR A 569 -23.49 17.14 16.37
N GLY A 570 -24.57 17.02 15.61
CA GLY A 570 -25.47 18.11 15.29
C GLY A 570 -26.47 17.71 14.21
N SER A 571 -27.66 18.29 14.22
CA SER A 571 -28.66 18.11 13.15
C SER A 571 -29.18 19.49 12.69
N PRO A 572 -28.97 19.90 11.43
CA PRO A 572 -28.25 19.17 10.37
C PRO A 572 -26.75 19.01 10.68
N VAL A 573 -26.07 18.14 9.92
CA VAL A 573 -24.65 17.80 10.10
C VAL A 573 -23.79 19.08 10.16
N PRO A 574 -22.91 19.24 11.17
CA PRO A 574 -22.11 20.46 11.29
C PRO A 574 -21.07 20.64 10.18
N THR A 575 -20.90 21.90 9.78
CA THR A 575 -19.76 22.38 9.00
C THR A 575 -18.65 22.86 9.94
N TYR A 576 -17.41 22.84 9.47
CA TYR A 576 -16.22 23.19 10.22
C TYR A 576 -15.47 24.34 9.53
N GLN A 577 -14.83 25.21 10.31
CA GLN A 577 -13.83 26.16 9.83
C GLN A 577 -12.73 26.31 10.88
N TRP A 578 -11.52 25.84 10.59
CA TRP A 578 -10.39 25.99 11.51
C TRP A 578 -9.85 27.42 11.53
N GLN A 579 -9.44 27.86 12.72
CA GLN A 579 -8.79 29.13 12.97
C GLN A 579 -7.41 28.92 13.59
N LYS A 580 -6.45 29.75 13.19
CA LYS A 580 -5.18 29.94 13.89
C LYS A 580 -5.18 31.35 14.49
N ASP A 581 -4.93 31.44 15.80
CA ASP A 581 -4.85 32.71 16.55
C ASP A 581 -6.06 33.63 16.32
N GLY A 582 -7.25 33.03 16.16
CA GLY A 582 -8.53 33.70 15.92
C GLY A 582 -8.86 34.04 14.45
N THR A 583 -7.96 33.77 13.50
CA THR A 583 -8.14 34.04 12.07
C THR A 583 -8.43 32.75 11.29
N ASP A 584 -9.39 32.78 10.35
CA ASP A 584 -9.77 31.62 9.54
C ASP A 584 -8.61 31.13 8.64
N ILE A 585 -8.38 29.82 8.66
CA ILE A 585 -7.43 29.14 7.80
C ILE A 585 -8.15 28.76 6.50
N ALA A 586 -7.78 29.39 5.37
CA ALA A 586 -8.40 29.15 4.07
C ALA A 586 -8.44 27.65 3.70
N GLY A 587 -9.62 27.17 3.26
CA GLY A 587 -9.85 25.78 2.86
C GLY A 587 -9.81 24.75 4.00
N ALA A 588 -9.71 25.17 5.27
CA ALA A 588 -9.65 24.26 6.41
C ALA A 588 -11.06 23.92 6.94
N THR A 589 -11.86 23.22 6.12
CA THR A 589 -13.30 22.99 6.38
C THR A 589 -13.66 21.58 6.84
N ASN A 590 -12.68 20.75 7.17
CA ASN A 590 -12.87 19.36 7.61
C ASN A 590 -12.85 19.24 9.14
N ALA A 591 -13.43 18.16 9.69
CA ALA A 591 -13.39 17.84 11.12
C ALA A 591 -11.96 17.62 11.69
N SER A 592 -10.95 17.47 10.82
CA SER A 592 -9.53 17.44 11.18
C SER A 592 -8.72 18.41 10.34
N ARG A 593 -7.66 18.95 10.95
CA ARG A 593 -6.63 19.77 10.30
C ARG A 593 -5.26 19.14 10.57
N ALA A 594 -4.73 18.45 9.56
CA ALA A 594 -3.32 18.09 9.50
C ALA A 594 -2.47 19.31 9.12
N LEU A 595 -1.28 19.38 9.70
CA LEU A 595 -0.22 20.34 9.41
C LEU A 595 1.05 19.49 9.19
N ALA A 596 1.53 19.43 7.95
CA ALA A 596 2.79 18.78 7.62
C ALA A 596 3.96 19.77 7.77
N ASN A 597 5.16 19.27 8.09
CA ASN A 597 6.39 20.07 8.20
C ASN A 597 6.24 21.31 9.10
N VAL A 598 5.70 21.11 10.31
CA VAL A 598 5.34 22.14 11.29
C VAL A 598 6.55 23.03 11.61
N GLN A 599 6.41 24.34 11.40
CA GLN A 599 7.45 25.34 11.67
C GLN A 599 7.17 26.10 12.96
N LEU A 600 8.15 26.86 13.45
CA LEU A 600 7.95 27.75 14.62
C LEU A 600 6.81 28.77 14.39
N SER A 601 6.63 29.26 13.15
CA SER A 601 5.49 30.11 12.76
C SER A 601 4.15 29.38 12.72
N SER A 602 4.15 28.05 12.67
CA SER A 602 2.96 27.22 12.81
C SER A 602 2.48 27.13 14.27
N ALA A 603 3.34 27.39 15.26
CA ALA A 603 2.96 27.44 16.67
C ALA A 603 1.86 28.48 16.92
N GLY A 604 1.00 28.23 17.92
CA GLY A 604 -0.10 29.13 18.27
C GLY A 604 -1.37 28.38 18.65
N ASN A 605 -2.48 29.13 18.73
CA ASN A 605 -3.76 28.68 19.22
C ASN A 605 -4.66 28.23 18.07
N TYR A 606 -4.91 26.92 17.98
CA TYR A 606 -5.84 26.34 17.01
C TYR A 606 -7.19 26.09 17.66
N ARG A 607 -8.26 26.52 16.99
CA ARG A 607 -9.64 26.14 17.34
C ARG A 607 -10.42 25.93 16.06
N VAL A 608 -11.60 25.32 16.16
CA VAL A 608 -12.50 25.15 15.03
C VAL A 608 -13.86 25.73 15.36
N HIS A 609 -14.37 26.58 14.46
CA HIS A 609 -15.76 27.01 14.47
C HIS A 609 -16.60 25.87 13.91
N VAL A 610 -17.60 25.41 14.67
CA VAL A 610 -18.46 24.30 14.30
C VAL A 610 -19.89 24.82 14.23
N THR A 611 -20.51 24.74 13.05
CA THR A 611 -21.72 25.49 12.70
C THR A 611 -22.74 24.64 11.95
N ASN A 612 -24.00 24.71 12.36
CA ASN A 612 -25.15 24.28 11.55
C ASN A 612 -26.28 25.34 11.62
N SER A 613 -27.42 25.10 10.97
CA SER A 613 -28.54 26.06 10.95
C SER A 613 -29.27 26.23 12.29
N ALA A 614 -29.00 25.38 13.29
CA ALA A 614 -29.55 25.47 14.64
C ALA A 614 -28.61 26.14 15.65
N GLY A 615 -27.35 26.39 15.29
CA GLY A 615 -26.41 27.14 16.12
C GLY A 615 -24.94 26.98 15.71
N SER A 616 -24.06 27.65 16.44
CA SER A 616 -22.62 27.47 16.30
C SER A 616 -21.89 27.62 17.63
N LEU A 617 -20.75 26.95 17.75
CA LEU A 617 -19.80 27.10 18.86
C LEU A 617 -18.37 27.00 18.34
N PHE A 618 -17.42 27.54 19.09
CA PHE A 618 -16.01 27.22 18.89
C PHE A 618 -15.63 26.01 19.76
N SER A 619 -14.67 25.22 19.29
CA SER A 619 -13.96 24.28 20.15
C SER A 619 -13.19 25.00 21.25
N GLU A 620 -12.77 24.24 22.26
CA GLU A 620 -11.65 24.64 23.10
C GLU A 620 -10.39 24.91 22.26
N VAL A 621 -9.47 25.69 22.80
CA VAL A 621 -8.23 26.08 22.13
C VAL A 621 -7.19 24.97 22.31
N ALA A 622 -6.87 24.30 21.21
CA ALA A 622 -5.75 23.40 21.10
C ALA A 622 -4.47 24.19 20.83
N VAL A 623 -3.53 24.18 21.77
CA VAL A 623 -2.23 24.85 21.58
C VAL A 623 -1.34 23.95 20.73
N LEU A 624 -0.74 24.49 19.66
CA LEU A 624 0.40 23.88 19.00
C LEU A 624 1.69 24.43 19.60
N THR A 625 2.30 23.67 20.51
CA THR A 625 3.68 23.91 20.94
C THR A 625 4.61 23.27 19.92
N VAL A 626 5.51 24.08 19.36
CA VAL A 626 6.54 23.61 18.43
C VAL A 626 7.89 23.72 19.14
N ASN A 627 8.42 22.58 19.56
CA ASN A 627 9.73 22.50 20.18
C ASN A 627 10.84 22.62 19.13
N SER A 628 11.97 23.15 19.56
CA SER A 628 13.23 23.11 18.82
C SER A 628 14.40 22.99 19.79
N ILE A 629 15.60 22.75 19.27
CA ILE A 629 16.83 22.97 20.03
C ILE A 629 16.91 24.42 20.53
N PRO A 630 17.67 24.70 21.61
CA PRO A 630 17.80 26.05 22.16
C PRO A 630 18.47 27.00 21.17
N VAL A 631 18.02 28.25 21.10
CA VAL A 631 18.64 29.28 20.25
C VAL A 631 19.16 30.38 21.16
N ILE A 632 20.48 30.63 21.12
CA ILE A 632 21.11 31.72 21.88
C ILE A 632 20.83 33.03 21.16
N THR A 633 20.08 33.91 21.81
CA THR A 633 19.64 35.22 21.30
C THR A 633 20.48 36.38 21.82
N THR A 634 21.15 36.23 22.97
CA THR A 634 22.16 37.18 23.49
C THR A 634 23.41 36.42 23.93
N GLN A 635 24.58 36.85 23.44
CA GLN A 635 25.88 36.28 23.74
C GLN A 635 26.57 37.02 24.92
N PRO A 636 27.47 36.38 25.68
CA PRO A 636 28.32 37.05 26.68
C PRO A 636 29.33 38.02 26.04
N VAL A 637 29.77 39.03 26.81
CA VAL A 637 30.64 40.13 26.36
C VAL A 637 31.74 40.44 27.38
N SER A 638 32.97 40.68 26.90
CA SER A 638 34.17 41.00 27.69
C SER A 638 34.10 42.35 28.41
N GLN A 639 34.78 42.47 29.56
CA GLN A 639 34.70 43.62 30.48
C GLN A 639 36.08 44.06 31.01
N THR A 640 36.10 45.03 31.93
CA THR A 640 37.29 45.57 32.64
C THR A 640 36.79 46.36 33.86
N ALA A 641 37.32 46.12 35.07
CA ALA A 641 36.77 46.62 36.33
C ALA A 641 37.82 46.69 37.48
N THR A 642 37.98 47.86 38.10
CA THR A 642 38.99 48.17 39.16
C THR A 642 38.93 47.20 40.35
N ALA A 643 40.07 46.95 40.99
CA ALA A 643 40.20 45.97 42.08
C ALA A 643 39.19 46.25 43.22
N GLY A 644 38.43 45.23 43.62
CA GLY A 644 37.34 45.37 44.60
C GLY A 644 35.97 45.79 44.00
N THR A 645 35.83 45.85 42.68
CA THR A 645 34.52 46.04 42.00
C THR A 645 33.93 44.71 41.50
N THR A 646 32.76 44.70 40.85
CA THR A 646 32.01 43.48 40.51
C THR A 646 31.69 43.42 39.01
N VAL A 647 31.66 42.22 38.44
CA VAL A 647 31.58 41.91 36.99
C VAL A 647 30.52 40.83 36.75
N THR A 648 29.84 40.87 35.60
CA THR A 648 28.78 39.90 35.27
C THR A 648 28.72 39.57 33.78
N PHE A 649 28.82 38.29 33.42
CA PHE A 649 28.53 37.77 32.08
C PHE A 649 27.09 37.27 31.99
N THR A 650 26.42 37.54 30.86
CA THR A 650 25.02 37.16 30.62
C THR A 650 24.88 36.41 29.30
N VAL A 651 24.02 35.39 29.26
CA VAL A 651 23.49 34.79 28.04
C VAL A 651 21.97 34.96 28.03
N ALA A 652 21.36 35.01 26.85
CA ALA A 652 19.93 34.76 26.72
C ALA A 652 19.73 33.68 25.65
N ALA A 653 18.83 32.74 25.91
CA ALA A 653 18.41 31.75 24.96
C ALA A 653 16.89 31.54 25.03
N THR A 654 16.28 31.26 23.89
CA THR A 654 14.85 30.99 23.75
C THR A 654 14.60 29.52 23.38
N GLN A 655 13.36 29.22 23.00
CA GLN A 655 12.83 27.93 22.55
C GLN A 655 12.27 27.02 23.65
N SER A 656 11.44 26.07 23.20
CA SER A 656 10.76 25.05 24.02
C SER A 656 11.32 23.66 23.71
N PRO A 657 11.48 22.77 24.72
CA PRO A 657 11.37 23.04 26.14
C PRO A 657 12.45 24.02 26.64
N VAL A 658 12.19 24.66 27.80
CA VAL A 658 13.10 25.64 28.40
C VAL A 658 14.48 25.00 28.62
N PRO A 659 15.58 25.65 28.18
CA PRO A 659 16.91 25.08 28.32
C PRO A 659 17.49 25.21 29.72
N THR A 660 18.36 24.26 30.07
CA THR A 660 19.36 24.40 31.13
C THR A 660 20.64 25.02 30.59
N TYR A 661 21.44 25.60 31.48
CA TYR A 661 22.73 26.22 31.15
C TYR A 661 23.86 25.49 31.89
N GLN A 662 25.06 25.52 31.34
CA GLN A 662 26.30 25.14 32.03
C GLN A 662 27.43 26.05 31.54
N TRP A 663 27.91 26.96 32.40
CA TRP A 663 29.04 27.82 32.08
C TRP A 663 30.36 27.05 32.13
N GLN A 664 31.29 27.45 31.28
CA GLN A 664 32.65 26.94 31.20
C GLN A 664 33.63 28.12 31.26
N LYS A 665 34.63 28.01 32.13
CA LYS A 665 35.83 28.85 32.10
C LYS A 665 36.93 28.05 31.41
N ASP A 666 37.53 28.63 30.38
CA ASP A 666 38.64 28.02 29.64
C ASP A 666 38.32 26.55 29.24
N LEU A 667 37.13 26.38 28.65
CA LEU A 667 36.51 25.12 28.20
C LEU A 667 36.10 24.11 29.31
N THR A 668 36.40 24.38 30.58
CA THR A 668 36.10 23.49 31.71
C THR A 668 34.83 23.92 32.45
N ASP A 669 33.94 22.97 32.76
CA ASP A 669 32.67 23.23 33.45
C ASP A 669 32.88 23.89 34.83
N LEU A 670 32.26 25.06 35.01
CA LEU A 670 32.17 25.73 36.29
C LEU A 670 31.07 25.07 37.13
N ALA A 671 31.46 24.30 38.14
CA ALA A 671 30.55 23.59 39.02
C ALA A 671 29.49 24.54 39.64
N GLY A 672 28.21 24.22 39.45
CA GLY A 672 27.08 25.02 39.96
C GLY A 672 26.74 26.27 39.14
N ALA A 673 27.52 26.65 38.12
CA ALA A 673 27.23 27.78 37.24
C ALA A 673 26.21 27.39 36.15
N THR A 674 24.97 27.11 36.55
CA THR A 674 23.91 26.55 35.68
C THR A 674 22.78 27.54 35.34
N GLN A 675 23.00 28.83 35.61
CA GLN A 675 22.05 29.91 35.34
C GLN A 675 22.41 30.67 34.06
N ALA A 676 21.47 31.41 33.49
CA ALA A 676 21.69 32.28 32.32
C ALA A 676 22.64 33.48 32.58
N THR A 677 23.23 33.60 33.77
CA THR A 677 24.08 34.72 34.17
C THR A 677 25.15 34.23 35.16
N LEU A 678 26.38 34.70 34.99
CA LEU A 678 27.55 34.38 35.79
C LEU A 678 28.14 35.67 36.35
N THR A 679 28.10 35.86 37.68
CA THR A 679 28.60 37.06 38.37
C THR A 679 29.85 36.74 39.18
N LEU A 680 30.85 37.61 39.08
CA LEU A 680 32.12 37.56 39.79
C LEU A 680 32.24 38.84 40.64
N ALA A 681 32.18 38.69 41.96
CA ALA A 681 32.07 39.82 42.89
C ALA A 681 33.41 40.16 43.55
N SER A 682 33.68 41.46 43.76
CA SER A 682 34.94 41.97 44.31
C SER A 682 36.19 41.43 43.59
N VAL A 683 36.17 41.50 42.24
CA VAL A 683 37.14 40.85 41.36
C VAL A 683 38.58 41.21 41.73
N GLN A 684 39.42 40.17 41.72
CA GLN A 684 40.86 40.24 41.87
C GLN A 684 41.51 39.93 40.51
N THR A 685 42.82 40.15 40.40
CA THR A 685 43.56 39.89 39.14
C THR A 685 43.59 38.42 38.73
N GLY A 686 43.20 37.50 39.62
CA GLY A 686 43.12 36.06 39.36
C GLY A 686 41.83 35.60 38.65
N ASP A 687 40.78 36.44 38.62
CA ASP A 687 39.48 36.09 38.03
C ASP A 687 39.44 36.20 36.48
N ALA A 688 40.59 36.44 35.85
CA ALA A 688 40.71 36.54 34.40
C ALA A 688 40.66 35.15 33.70
N GLY A 689 40.01 35.10 32.54
CA GLY A 689 39.90 33.91 31.69
C GLY A 689 38.80 34.06 30.65
N SER A 690 38.61 33.03 29.82
CA SER A 690 37.62 33.02 28.75
C SER A 690 36.37 32.25 29.16
N TYR A 691 35.20 32.90 29.13
CA TYR A 691 33.94 32.30 29.60
C TYR A 691 32.94 32.05 28.46
N ARG A 692 32.41 30.83 28.35
CA ARG A 692 31.29 30.45 27.46
C ARG A 692 30.22 29.66 28.22
N VAL A 693 29.11 29.35 27.59
CA VAL A 693 28.02 28.54 28.16
C VAL A 693 27.43 27.56 27.14
N MET A 694 27.22 26.32 27.58
CA MET A 694 26.44 25.32 26.85
C MET A 694 24.99 25.41 27.30
N VAL A 695 24.07 25.44 26.33
CA VAL A 695 22.64 25.67 26.52
C VAL A 695 21.87 24.49 25.94
N THR A 696 21.25 23.68 26.79
CA THR A 696 20.74 22.35 26.44
C THR A 696 19.25 22.22 26.75
N ASN A 697 18.47 21.64 25.85
CA ASN A 697 17.16 21.09 26.18
C ASN A 697 17.05 19.63 25.71
N THR A 698 15.88 19.01 25.89
CA THR A 698 15.67 17.59 25.56
C THR A 698 15.75 17.25 24.06
N LEU A 699 15.97 18.24 23.18
CA LEU A 699 16.18 18.04 21.74
C LEU A 699 17.62 18.26 21.30
N GLY A 700 18.47 18.88 22.12
CA GLY A 700 19.88 19.15 21.78
C GLY A 700 20.50 20.34 22.52
N THR A 701 21.74 20.64 22.15
CA THR A 701 22.60 21.65 22.79
C THR A 701 23.08 22.69 21.77
N THR A 702 23.08 23.96 22.17
CA THR A 702 23.70 25.08 21.47
C THR A 702 24.72 25.75 22.39
N THR A 703 25.89 26.16 21.88
CA THR A 703 26.99 26.72 22.70
C THR A 703 27.27 28.17 22.35
N SER A 704 27.59 29.01 23.36
CA SER A 704 27.90 30.43 23.18
C SER A 704 29.33 30.69 22.68
N VAL A 705 29.60 31.95 22.32
CA VAL A 705 30.97 32.49 22.18
C VAL A 705 31.63 32.81 23.54
N LEU A 706 32.87 33.35 23.55
CA LEU A 706 33.78 33.54 24.72
C LEU A 706 33.98 35.04 25.16
N ALA A 707 34.38 35.34 26.43
CA ALA A 707 34.56 36.73 27.02
C ALA A 707 35.63 36.94 28.20
N LEU A 708 36.14 38.19 28.56
CA LEU A 708 37.47 38.62 29.27
C LEU A 708 37.55 39.92 30.31
N LEU A 709 38.71 40.51 30.93
CA LEU A 709 38.86 41.57 32.14
C LEU A 709 40.15 42.62 32.46
N THR A 710 40.20 43.74 33.37
CA THR A 710 41.37 44.77 33.86
C THR A 710 41.17 46.03 34.97
N VAL A 711 42.09 47.02 35.46
CA VAL A 711 42.10 48.01 36.76
C VAL A 711 42.80 49.55 36.87
N THR A 712 42.64 50.55 37.91
CA THR A 712 43.20 52.06 38.12
C THR A 712 43.36 52.93 39.57
N ALA A 713 43.89 54.26 39.79
CA ALA A 713 44.11 55.18 41.10
C ALA A 713 44.49 56.84 41.15
N ALA A 714 44.68 57.70 42.30
CA ALA A 714 44.91 59.29 42.47
C ALA A 714 45.48 60.17 43.82
N PRO A 715 45.75 61.60 43.92
CA PRO A 715 46.49 62.54 45.02
C PRO A 715 46.16 64.13 45.48
N THR A 716 46.91 64.98 46.37
CA THR A 716 46.54 66.35 47.16
C THR A 716 47.44 67.80 47.42
N PRO A 717 47.72 68.67 48.57
CA PRO A 717 48.14 70.23 48.73
C PRO A 717 49.40 70.93 49.63
N PRO A 718 50.22 72.09 49.45
CA PRO A 718 51.74 72.29 49.72
C PRO A 718 52.54 73.55 50.39
N VAL A 719 53.94 73.57 50.53
CA VAL A 719 54.99 74.72 50.80
C VAL A 719 56.59 74.36 50.87
N ILE A 720 57.63 75.23 51.20
CA ILE A 720 59.20 75.11 51.05
C ILE A 720 60.22 75.57 52.22
N THR A 721 61.53 75.12 52.33
CA THR A 721 62.71 75.62 53.19
C THR A 721 64.26 75.43 52.87
N ALA A 722 64.82 74.46 52.10
CA ALA A 722 66.31 74.24 51.93
C ALA A 722 66.81 74.11 50.46
N GLN A 723 68.12 74.04 50.15
CA GLN A 723 68.69 74.15 48.77
C GLN A 723 69.69 73.02 48.38
N PRO A 724 69.83 72.66 47.07
CA PRO A 724 70.72 71.58 46.57
C PRO A 724 72.18 72.00 46.26
N GLU A 725 73.09 71.00 46.13
CA GLU A 725 74.55 71.17 45.92
C GLU A 725 75.10 70.31 44.75
N SER A 726 76.22 70.71 44.13
CA SER A 726 76.81 70.07 42.92
C SER A 726 77.72 68.85 43.21
N GLN A 727 77.77 67.84 42.33
CA GLN A 727 78.48 66.56 42.57
C GLN A 727 79.13 65.95 41.30
N ILE A 728 80.27 65.28 41.46
CA ILE A 728 80.90 64.42 40.42
C ILE A 728 80.80 62.96 40.87
N VAL A 729 80.35 62.08 39.99
CA VAL A 729 79.95 60.70 40.33
C VAL A 729 80.29 59.70 39.21
N ASN A 730 80.49 58.44 39.56
CA ASN A 730 80.56 57.36 38.56
C ASN A 730 79.14 56.93 38.16
N ALA A 731 78.94 56.54 36.91
CA ALA A 731 77.68 55.96 36.45
C ALA A 731 77.37 54.69 37.26
N GLY A 732 76.09 54.44 37.52
CA GLY A 732 75.67 53.40 38.46
C GLY A 732 75.79 53.80 39.94
N SER A 733 76.56 54.84 40.30
CA SER A 733 76.49 55.43 41.65
C SER A 733 75.30 56.40 41.79
N THR A 734 75.12 56.97 42.97
CA THR A 734 74.00 57.87 43.28
C THR A 734 74.52 59.28 43.53
N ALA A 735 74.09 60.25 42.72
CA ALA A 735 74.04 61.65 43.15
C ALA A 735 72.69 61.90 43.84
N THR A 736 72.66 62.74 44.88
CA THR A 736 71.38 63.15 45.51
C THR A 736 71.37 64.64 45.79
N LEU A 737 70.56 65.33 45.01
CA LEU A 737 70.14 66.70 45.27
C LEU A 737 68.92 66.66 46.20
N TYR A 738 68.82 67.59 47.14
CA TYR A 738 67.63 67.71 47.99
C TYR A 738 67.21 69.16 48.22
N VAL A 739 65.91 69.32 48.40
CA VAL A 739 65.21 70.51 48.89
C VAL A 739 64.48 70.06 50.16
N LEU A 740 64.29 70.94 51.14
CA LEU A 740 63.33 70.68 52.22
C LEU A 740 62.14 71.62 52.08
N ALA A 741 61.00 71.19 52.60
CA ALA A 741 59.68 71.74 52.31
C ALA A 741 58.63 71.23 53.31
N THR A 742 57.51 71.94 53.45
CA THR A 742 56.47 71.65 54.46
C THR A 742 55.07 71.85 53.89
N GLY A 743 54.07 71.08 54.32
CA GLY A 743 52.70 71.07 53.78
C GLY A 743 52.19 69.64 53.56
N THR A 744 51.00 69.48 53.01
CA THR A 744 50.37 68.17 52.69
C THR A 744 50.56 67.77 51.22
N ASP A 745 50.30 66.50 50.87
CA ASP A 745 50.60 65.76 49.62
C ASP A 745 51.51 66.44 48.57
N LEU A 746 52.69 66.91 49.00
CA LEU A 746 53.54 67.86 48.28
C LEU A 746 53.94 67.32 46.90
N THR A 747 53.44 67.90 45.80
CA THR A 747 53.92 67.56 44.45
C THR A 747 55.10 68.46 44.10
N TYR A 748 56.30 67.94 44.31
CA TYR A 748 57.49 68.61 43.83
C TYR A 748 57.54 68.49 42.30
N GLN A 749 58.42 69.25 41.67
CA GLN A 749 58.69 69.17 40.24
C GLN A 749 60.11 69.69 40.00
N TRP A 750 61.08 68.77 40.05
CA TRP A 750 62.46 69.08 39.68
C TRP A 750 62.54 69.45 38.20
N ARG A 751 63.57 70.22 37.85
CA ARG A 751 63.81 70.80 36.54
C ARG A 751 65.27 70.58 36.17
N LYS A 752 65.56 70.30 34.89
CA LYS A 752 66.91 70.24 34.33
C LYS A 752 67.04 71.37 33.32
N ALA A 753 68.04 72.23 33.47
CA ALA A 753 68.20 73.45 32.65
C ALA A 753 66.87 74.23 32.46
N GLY A 754 66.15 74.48 33.56
CA GLY A 754 64.83 75.14 33.58
C GLY A 754 63.61 74.31 33.12
N VAL A 755 63.78 73.20 32.40
CA VAL A 755 62.67 72.35 31.90
C VAL A 755 62.25 71.33 32.96
N ALA A 756 60.94 71.15 33.19
CA ALA A 756 60.41 70.18 34.15
C ALA A 756 60.78 68.73 33.80
N ILE A 757 61.43 68.03 34.74
CA ILE A 757 61.79 66.61 34.61
C ILE A 757 60.54 65.79 34.95
N ALA A 758 59.90 65.19 33.95
CA ALA A 758 58.69 64.40 34.13
C ALA A 758 58.85 63.37 35.27
N GLY A 759 57.89 63.37 36.21
CA GLY A 759 57.84 62.43 37.34
C GLY A 759 58.80 62.72 38.50
N ALA A 760 59.76 63.64 38.37
CA ALA A 760 60.69 63.99 39.45
C ALA A 760 60.01 64.87 40.51
N THR A 761 59.14 64.26 41.31
CA THR A 761 58.12 64.95 42.13
C THR A 761 58.29 64.78 43.63
N GLN A 762 59.52 64.49 44.08
CA GLN A 762 59.88 64.31 45.50
C GLN A 762 60.76 65.45 46.03
N PHE A 763 60.89 65.56 47.37
CA PHE A 763 61.78 66.54 48.01
C PHE A 763 63.28 66.31 47.74
N SER A 764 63.65 65.14 47.22
CA SER A 764 65.01 64.89 46.76
C SER A 764 65.02 64.33 45.33
N LEU A 765 65.84 64.93 44.48
CA LEU A 765 66.23 64.34 43.21
C LEU A 765 67.46 63.47 43.44
N SER A 766 67.18 62.24 43.88
CA SER A 766 68.16 61.17 43.97
C SER A 766 68.36 60.58 42.57
N LEU A 767 69.34 61.10 41.84
CA LEU A 767 69.83 60.54 40.57
C LEU A 767 70.62 59.26 40.88
N ARG A 768 69.87 58.21 41.24
CA ARG A 768 70.39 56.87 41.54
C ARG A 768 70.76 56.15 40.26
N THR A 769 71.78 55.31 40.34
CA THR A 769 72.32 54.58 39.16
C THR A 769 72.53 55.53 37.99
N ILE A 770 73.21 56.65 38.25
CA ILE A 770 73.24 57.80 37.35
C ILE A 770 73.80 57.41 35.97
N GLN A 771 73.24 58.02 34.92
CA GLN A 771 73.64 57.78 33.52
C GLN A 771 74.29 59.06 32.93
N PRO A 772 75.14 58.96 31.89
CA PRO A 772 75.84 60.12 31.33
C PRO A 772 74.94 61.30 30.96
N GLU A 773 73.74 61.01 30.48
CA GLU A 773 72.72 61.97 30.04
C GLU A 773 72.12 62.77 31.21
N ALA A 774 72.35 62.32 32.45
CA ALA A 774 71.98 63.06 33.66
C ALA A 774 73.02 64.12 34.06
N ALA A 775 74.12 64.31 33.33
CA ALA A 775 74.99 65.47 33.50
C ALA A 775 74.28 66.79 33.11
N GLY A 776 74.53 67.89 33.83
CA GLY A 776 73.88 69.20 33.62
C GLY A 776 73.41 69.87 34.93
N SER A 777 72.66 70.98 34.82
CA SER A 777 72.15 71.76 35.96
C SER A 777 70.68 71.45 36.32
N TYR A 778 70.34 71.60 37.61
CA TYR A 778 69.09 71.11 38.22
C TYR A 778 68.51 72.03 39.31
N SER A 779 67.21 72.27 39.28
CA SER A 779 66.42 73.04 40.29
C SER A 779 65.06 72.38 40.57
N VAL A 780 64.20 72.92 41.45
CA VAL A 780 62.88 72.34 41.79
C VAL A 780 61.80 73.35 42.13
N VAL A 781 60.56 73.05 41.72
CA VAL A 781 59.34 73.75 42.12
C VAL A 781 58.50 72.84 43.02
N VAL A 782 58.14 73.25 44.23
CA VAL A 782 57.17 72.53 45.07
C VAL A 782 55.80 73.12 44.80
N THR A 783 54.80 72.29 44.51
CA THR A 783 53.47 72.65 43.98
C THR A 783 52.40 71.71 44.54
N ASN A 784 51.12 72.02 44.31
CA ASN A 784 49.94 71.12 44.14
C ASN A 784 48.64 71.92 44.46
N THR A 785 47.59 71.32 45.05
CA THR A 785 46.21 71.86 45.08
C THR A 785 45.97 73.14 45.91
N ALA A 786 46.99 73.75 46.53
CA ALA A 786 46.86 75.03 47.24
C ALA A 786 48.05 76.02 47.11
N GLY A 787 49.07 75.79 46.27
CA GLY A 787 50.18 76.76 46.09
C GLY A 787 51.42 76.25 45.35
N SER A 788 52.48 77.08 45.24
CA SER A 788 53.82 76.66 44.80
C SER A 788 54.99 77.60 45.15
N ALA A 789 56.25 77.12 45.08
CA ALA A 789 57.51 77.86 45.31
C ALA A 789 58.74 77.18 44.63
N THR A 790 59.93 77.82 44.49
CA THR A 790 61.06 77.31 43.63
C THR A 790 62.49 77.46 44.24
N SER A 791 63.45 76.59 43.85
CA SER A 791 64.86 76.54 44.33
C SER A 791 65.91 77.19 43.41
N ARG A 792 67.18 77.23 43.88
CA ARG A 792 68.40 77.49 43.09
C ARG A 792 68.84 76.26 42.26
N GLU A 793 69.84 76.44 41.40
CA GLU A 793 70.43 75.37 40.56
C GLU A 793 71.69 74.70 41.15
N ALA A 794 71.88 73.41 40.86
CA ALA A 794 73.08 72.60 41.17
C ALA A 794 73.48 71.70 39.97
N THR A 795 74.76 71.31 39.85
CA THR A 795 75.34 70.68 38.63
C THR A 795 75.92 69.29 38.88
N ILE A 796 75.78 68.36 37.91
CA ILE A 796 76.25 66.97 37.98
C ILE A 796 77.13 66.55 36.78
N THR A 797 78.14 65.68 37.02
CA THR A 797 79.08 65.10 36.02
C THR A 797 79.28 63.58 36.23
N VAL A 798 79.47 62.79 35.15
CA VAL A 798 79.37 61.30 35.16
C VAL A 798 80.48 60.58 34.35
N HIS A 799 81.01 59.44 34.83
CA HIS A 799 81.97 58.52 34.13
C HIS A 799 81.42 57.09 33.94
N THR A 800 81.89 56.29 32.95
CA THR A 800 81.37 54.91 32.70
C THR A 800 82.43 53.81 32.59
N VAL A 801 82.20 52.69 33.30
CA VAL A 801 82.90 51.40 33.13
C VAL A 801 82.64 50.81 31.72
N PRO A 802 83.40 49.79 31.26
CA PRO A 802 83.10 49.13 30.01
C PRO A 802 81.80 48.32 30.16
N ALA A 803 80.76 48.73 29.44
CA ALA A 803 79.55 47.95 29.28
C ALA A 803 79.65 47.18 27.96
N ILE A 804 79.56 45.85 28.02
CA ILE A 804 79.41 45.01 26.83
C ILE A 804 77.97 45.20 26.32
N THR A 805 77.81 46.03 25.29
CA THR A 805 76.52 46.42 24.70
C THR A 805 75.98 45.39 23.72
N GLN A 806 76.84 44.54 23.18
CA GLN A 806 76.46 43.29 22.50
C GLN A 806 77.37 42.19 23.05
N ALA A 807 76.80 41.24 23.79
CA ALA A 807 77.52 40.06 24.22
C ALA A 807 77.62 39.04 23.07
N PRO A 808 78.65 38.17 23.06
CA PRO A 808 78.60 36.96 22.25
C PRO A 808 77.37 36.13 22.63
N ILE A 809 76.75 35.54 21.63
CA ILE A 809 75.65 34.58 21.77
C ILE A 809 76.17 33.15 21.69
N ALA A 810 75.44 32.20 22.25
CA ALA A 810 75.69 30.78 21.98
C ALA A 810 75.53 30.48 20.49
N GLN A 811 76.21 29.45 20.02
CA GLN A 811 76.18 29.01 18.64
C GLN A 811 75.82 27.52 18.62
N SER A 812 74.66 27.21 18.05
CA SER A 812 74.25 25.85 17.70
C SER A 812 74.37 25.72 16.19
N VAL A 813 75.23 24.82 15.73
CA VAL A 813 75.48 24.58 14.31
C VAL A 813 75.56 23.08 14.04
N GLU A 814 75.44 22.66 12.79
CA GLU A 814 75.65 21.26 12.42
C GLU A 814 77.12 20.99 12.06
N ILE A 815 77.49 19.72 11.92
CA ILE A 815 78.87 19.33 11.60
C ILE A 815 79.25 19.83 10.20
N GLY A 816 80.24 20.71 10.12
CA GLY A 816 80.75 21.31 8.88
C GLY A 816 80.46 22.82 8.71
N ASP A 817 79.58 23.38 9.53
CA ASP A 817 79.16 24.79 9.48
C ASP A 817 80.24 25.79 9.93
N THR A 818 79.91 27.09 9.97
CA THR A 818 80.74 28.15 10.54
C THR A 818 80.04 28.81 11.73
N ALA A 819 80.71 28.89 12.87
CA ALA A 819 80.24 29.61 14.06
C ALA A 819 80.97 30.96 14.20
N THR A 820 80.25 32.01 14.61
CA THR A 820 80.85 33.34 14.84
C THR A 820 80.36 33.95 16.14
N PHE A 821 81.31 34.48 16.93
CA PHE A 821 81.07 35.19 18.16
C PHE A 821 81.48 36.66 18.00
N THR A 822 80.52 37.57 18.09
CA THR A 822 80.74 39.02 18.07
C THR A 822 80.65 39.61 19.47
N VAL A 823 81.31 40.75 19.70
CA VAL A 823 81.14 41.55 20.90
C VAL A 823 81.19 43.04 20.55
N ALA A 824 80.32 43.84 21.15
CA ALA A 824 80.41 45.30 21.13
C ALA A 824 80.48 45.81 22.56
N ALA A 825 81.21 46.90 22.79
CA ALA A 825 81.32 47.51 24.10
C ALA A 825 81.47 49.03 24.04
N THR A 826 80.89 49.71 25.02
CA THR A 826 80.98 51.15 25.23
C THR A 826 81.61 51.44 26.59
N GLY A 827 82.26 52.60 26.76
CA GLY A 827 82.78 53.05 28.04
C GLY A 827 83.45 54.41 27.90
N SER A 828 83.61 55.11 29.02
CA SER A 828 84.31 56.40 29.08
C SER A 828 85.32 56.36 30.23
N PRO A 829 86.63 56.13 29.95
CA PRO A 829 87.28 56.07 28.63
C PRO A 829 87.00 54.81 27.77
N VAL A 830 87.46 54.82 26.51
CA VAL A 830 87.25 53.75 25.51
C VAL A 830 87.97 52.43 25.90
N PRO A 831 87.38 51.22 25.67
CA PRO A 831 87.94 49.94 26.12
C PRO A 831 88.68 49.09 25.06
N THR A 832 89.34 47.99 25.50
CA THR A 832 90.07 46.99 24.69
C THR A 832 89.60 45.53 24.94
N TYR A 833 89.99 44.52 24.13
CA TYR A 833 89.38 43.15 24.10
C TYR A 833 90.38 41.96 24.12
N GLN A 834 89.98 40.79 24.65
CA GLN A 834 90.68 39.48 24.53
C GLN A 834 89.74 38.26 24.67
N TRP A 835 89.70 37.35 23.69
CA TRP A 835 88.87 36.11 23.72
C TRP A 835 89.54 34.90 24.40
N GLN A 836 88.72 33.98 24.89
CA GLN A 836 89.14 32.77 25.61
C GLN A 836 88.22 31.56 25.27
N LYS A 837 88.78 30.36 25.07
CA LYS A 837 88.06 29.07 25.03
C LYS A 837 88.32 28.31 26.32
N ASN A 838 87.28 27.80 26.97
CA ASN A 838 87.35 27.06 28.23
C ASN A 838 88.25 27.77 29.27
N ARG A 839 88.10 29.10 29.37
CA ARG A 839 88.88 30.04 30.22
C ARG A 839 90.34 30.29 29.81
N VAL A 840 90.87 29.56 28.83
CA VAL A 840 92.24 29.76 28.29
C VAL A 840 92.21 30.77 27.15
N ALA A 841 93.15 31.72 27.13
CA ALA A 841 93.23 32.75 26.08
C ALA A 841 93.46 32.13 24.69
N ILE A 842 92.67 32.58 23.71
CA ILE A 842 92.88 32.23 22.30
C ILE A 842 93.93 33.21 21.75
N ALA A 843 95.07 32.68 21.30
CA ALA A 843 96.17 33.50 20.80
C ALA A 843 95.73 34.36 19.62
N GLY A 844 96.13 35.64 19.61
CA GLY A 844 95.79 36.62 18.58
C GLY A 844 94.36 37.18 18.62
N ALA A 845 93.42 36.52 19.29
CA ALA A 845 92.00 36.90 19.32
C ALA A 845 91.74 38.12 20.24
N THR A 846 92.10 39.30 19.74
CA THR A 846 92.04 40.61 20.44
C THR A 846 91.06 41.60 19.79
N GLN A 847 90.31 41.14 18.78
CA GLN A 847 89.32 41.92 18.04
C GLN A 847 87.91 41.76 18.62
N ALA A 848 86.99 42.62 18.20
CA ALA A 848 85.55 42.56 18.51
C ALA A 848 84.82 41.33 17.94
N THR A 849 85.51 40.39 17.28
CA THR A 849 84.89 39.20 16.65
C THR A 849 85.86 38.02 16.63
N LEU A 850 85.32 36.81 16.79
CA LEU A 850 85.98 35.51 16.70
C LEU A 850 85.15 34.59 15.79
N THR A 851 85.75 34.05 14.73
CA THR A 851 85.09 33.17 13.75
C THR A 851 85.77 31.82 13.67
N LEU A 852 84.98 30.75 13.58
CA LEU A 852 85.41 29.34 13.55
C LEU A 852 84.73 28.63 12.36
N THR A 853 85.49 28.31 11.33
CA THR A 853 85.00 27.67 10.09
C THR A 853 85.16 26.14 10.12
N ASN A 854 84.28 25.41 9.43
CA ASN A 854 84.27 23.93 9.37
C ASN A 854 84.20 23.31 10.78
N VAL A 855 83.15 23.65 11.49
CA VAL A 855 82.93 23.26 12.89
C VAL A 855 82.78 21.75 13.02
N GLN A 856 83.74 21.15 13.72
CA GLN A 856 83.73 19.74 14.12
C GLN A 856 83.30 19.62 15.59
N SER A 857 82.91 18.41 16.03
CA SER A 857 82.50 18.15 17.41
C SER A 857 83.56 18.54 18.47
N THR A 858 84.85 18.55 18.11
CA THR A 858 85.97 19.00 18.95
C THR A 858 86.06 20.53 19.11
N ALA A 859 85.41 21.30 18.23
CA ALA A 859 85.32 22.76 18.35
C ALA A 859 84.35 23.18 19.46
N ALA A 860 83.43 22.30 19.88
CA ALA A 860 82.51 22.52 20.98
C ALA A 860 83.20 22.94 22.30
N GLY A 861 82.42 23.57 23.19
CA GLY A 861 82.90 24.11 24.47
C GLY A 861 82.57 25.58 24.66
N ASN A 862 83.09 26.18 25.74
CA ASN A 862 82.70 27.52 26.19
C ASN A 862 83.65 28.61 25.65
N TYR A 863 83.09 29.69 25.12
CA TYR A 863 83.81 30.86 24.63
C TYR A 863 83.41 32.12 25.39
N ARG A 864 84.35 33.03 25.66
CA ARG A 864 84.10 34.33 26.30
C ARG A 864 85.13 35.38 25.90
N VAL A 865 84.88 36.65 26.21
CA VAL A 865 85.79 37.79 25.96
C VAL A 865 85.89 38.71 27.18
N VAL A 866 87.09 39.19 27.47
CA VAL A 866 87.39 40.18 28.52
C VAL A 866 87.54 41.56 27.89
N VAL A 867 86.95 42.59 28.51
CA VAL A 867 86.91 43.98 28.03
C VAL A 867 87.26 44.98 29.14
N THR A 868 88.15 45.96 28.91
CA THR A 868 88.75 46.78 30.01
C THR A 868 88.92 48.27 29.67
N ASN A 869 88.66 49.18 30.63
CA ASN A 869 89.04 50.61 30.61
C ASN A 869 89.57 51.07 32.01
N ALA A 870 89.76 52.38 32.20
CA ALA A 870 90.27 52.96 33.46
C ALA A 870 89.27 53.01 34.63
N ALA A 871 87.97 52.87 34.37
CA ALA A 871 86.91 52.81 35.38
C ALA A 871 86.57 51.37 35.81
N GLY A 872 86.94 50.36 35.01
CA GLY A 872 86.78 48.94 35.36
C GLY A 872 86.96 47.99 34.18
N SER A 873 86.55 46.74 34.35
CA SER A 873 86.48 45.74 33.29
C SER A 873 85.16 44.96 33.34
N ALA A 874 84.76 44.43 32.19
CA ALA A 874 83.63 43.53 32.02
C ALA A 874 84.11 42.28 31.26
N THR A 875 83.70 41.10 31.71
CA THR A 875 83.92 39.85 30.98
C THR A 875 82.56 39.34 30.52
N SER A 876 82.45 38.87 29.27
CA SER A 876 81.22 38.26 28.80
C SER A 876 80.89 36.99 29.59
N ALA A 877 79.63 36.58 29.55
CA ALA A 877 79.28 35.21 29.88
C ALA A 877 80.10 34.21 29.04
N GLU A 878 80.26 33.01 29.56
CA GLU A 878 80.67 31.86 28.77
C GLU A 878 79.49 31.38 27.93
N VAL A 879 79.67 31.37 26.61
CA VAL A 879 78.68 30.86 25.67
C VAL A 879 79.15 29.57 25.02
N ALA A 880 78.26 28.60 24.89
CA ALA A 880 78.58 27.31 24.29
C ALA A 880 78.63 27.42 22.75
N LEU A 881 79.61 26.75 22.16
CA LEU A 881 79.48 26.16 20.84
C LEU A 881 78.93 24.72 21.02
N THR A 882 77.72 24.48 20.52
CA THR A 882 77.07 23.18 20.45
C THR A 882 77.01 22.70 19.00
N VAL A 883 77.23 21.42 18.78
CA VAL A 883 77.38 20.81 17.44
C VAL A 883 76.46 19.61 17.33
N SER A 884 75.70 19.52 16.25
CA SER A 884 74.51 18.64 16.14
C SER A 884 74.36 17.95 14.77
N ASN A 885 73.32 17.11 14.64
CA ASN A 885 73.00 16.31 13.46
C ASN A 885 71.59 16.68 12.92
N PRO A 886 71.36 16.61 11.60
CA PRO A 886 70.08 16.98 10.98
C PRO A 886 68.92 16.02 11.31
N PRO A 887 67.65 16.46 11.15
CA PRO A 887 66.47 15.65 11.38
C PRO A 887 66.32 14.52 10.36
N LYS A 888 65.81 13.37 10.82
CA LYS A 888 65.48 12.21 9.97
C LYS A 888 64.46 11.29 10.65
N VAL A 889 63.35 10.99 9.97
CA VAL A 889 62.38 9.97 10.41
C VAL A 889 63.00 8.57 10.34
N THR A 890 62.79 7.77 11.39
CA THR A 890 63.31 6.39 11.53
C THR A 890 62.23 5.34 11.77
N THR A 891 60.98 5.74 12.06
CA THR A 891 59.82 4.83 12.15
C THR A 891 58.56 5.55 11.69
N GLN A 892 57.77 4.89 10.84
CA GLN A 892 56.58 5.43 10.18
C GLN A 892 55.27 4.99 10.88
N PRO A 893 54.18 5.77 10.80
CA PRO A 893 52.89 5.38 11.38
C PRO A 893 52.37 4.10 10.77
N GLN A 894 51.83 3.21 11.61
CA GLN A 894 51.20 1.97 11.15
C GLN A 894 49.70 2.18 10.96
N PRO A 895 49.05 1.56 9.96
CA PRO A 895 47.62 1.77 9.72
C PRO A 895 46.74 1.18 10.82
N LEU A 896 45.64 1.86 11.15
CA LEU A 896 44.76 1.56 12.29
C LEU A 896 43.32 1.31 11.83
N GLY A 897 42.95 0.03 11.76
CA GLY A 897 41.56 -0.41 11.56
C GLY A 897 40.97 -0.95 12.87
N GLY A 898 39.75 -0.55 13.22
CA GLY A 898 39.10 -0.98 14.46
C GLY A 898 37.57 -1.04 14.40
N VAL A 899 36.95 -1.61 15.44
CA VAL A 899 35.50 -1.51 15.66
C VAL A 899 35.22 -0.17 16.35
N ALA A 900 34.07 0.43 16.09
CA ALA A 900 33.65 1.66 16.77
C ALA A 900 33.78 1.54 18.31
N SER A 901 34.25 2.61 18.94
CA SER A 901 34.53 2.73 20.38
C SER A 901 35.74 1.95 20.94
N THR A 902 36.58 1.30 20.12
CA THR A 902 37.85 0.70 20.60
C THR A 902 38.99 1.71 20.71
N THR A 903 40.02 1.42 21.51
CA THR A 903 41.25 2.22 21.64
C THR A 903 42.25 1.96 20.50
N GLY A 904 43.06 2.96 20.14
CA GLY A 904 44.18 2.79 19.20
C GLY A 904 45.17 3.96 19.20
N SER A 905 46.24 3.89 18.40
CA SER A 905 47.23 4.97 18.27
C SER A 905 48.09 4.87 17.00
N LEU A 906 48.54 6.02 16.47
CA LEU A 906 49.63 6.14 15.49
C LEU A 906 50.91 6.59 16.19
N ALA A 907 52.09 6.18 15.70
CA ALA A 907 53.38 6.56 16.29
C ALA A 907 54.49 6.76 15.24
N VAL A 908 55.45 7.64 15.54
CA VAL A 908 56.62 7.99 14.72
C VAL A 908 57.87 8.06 15.61
N ALA A 909 59.03 7.71 15.06
CA ALA A 909 60.34 7.94 15.70
C ALA A 909 61.30 8.65 14.73
N ALA A 910 62.26 9.39 15.26
CA ALA A 910 63.22 10.17 14.48
C ALA A 910 64.53 10.46 15.23
N THR A 911 65.60 10.74 14.48
CA THR A 911 66.86 11.31 14.97
C THR A 911 66.95 12.79 14.59
N GLY A 912 67.70 13.61 15.34
CA GLY A 912 67.84 15.06 15.07
C GLY A 912 66.54 15.87 15.27
N ALA A 913 65.50 15.25 15.81
CA ALA A 913 64.21 15.87 16.07
C ALA A 913 64.25 16.81 17.28
N THR A 914 63.59 17.95 17.13
CA THR A 914 63.36 18.99 18.15
C THR A 914 61.87 19.23 18.41
N GLY A 915 60.99 18.79 17.50
CA GLY A 915 59.54 18.87 17.62
C GLY A 915 58.80 17.85 16.73
N TYR A 916 57.52 17.66 17.02
CA TYR A 916 56.58 16.84 16.25
C TYR A 916 55.25 17.61 16.08
N GLN A 917 54.51 17.38 15.01
CA GLN A 917 53.10 17.82 14.84
C GLN A 917 52.35 16.87 13.91
N TRP A 918 51.25 16.28 14.38
CA TRP A 918 50.38 15.45 13.53
C TRP A 918 49.36 16.28 12.76
N PHE A 919 49.01 15.85 11.55
CA PHE A 919 47.97 16.41 10.70
C PHE A 919 46.93 15.33 10.34
N LYS A 920 45.71 15.76 10.03
CA LYS A 920 44.63 14.94 9.47
C LYS A 920 44.13 15.60 8.19
N GLY A 921 44.30 14.95 7.03
CA GLY A 921 43.97 15.57 5.74
C GLY A 921 44.71 16.89 5.48
N GLY A 922 45.91 17.05 6.04
CA GLY A 922 46.69 18.29 5.99
C GLY A 922 46.27 19.40 6.96
N VAL A 923 45.25 19.17 7.82
CA VAL A 923 44.89 20.09 8.91
C VAL A 923 45.57 19.62 10.20
N ALA A 924 46.30 20.51 10.88
CA ALA A 924 47.02 20.17 12.11
C ALA A 924 46.04 19.68 13.21
N VAL A 925 46.33 18.52 13.82
CA VAL A 925 45.56 17.98 14.93
C VAL A 925 45.95 18.74 16.21
N PRO A 926 45.02 19.49 16.85
CA PRO A 926 45.38 20.37 17.96
C PRO A 926 45.98 19.59 19.15
N GLY A 927 47.12 20.06 19.66
CA GLY A 927 47.81 19.44 20.81
C GLY A 927 48.55 18.13 20.49
N ALA A 928 48.46 17.60 19.27
CA ALA A 928 49.19 16.40 18.86
C ALA A 928 50.64 16.73 18.48
N THR A 929 51.43 17.20 19.44
CA THR A 929 52.84 17.61 19.26
C THR A 929 53.85 16.60 19.82
N GLY A 930 53.44 15.34 19.98
CA GLY A 930 54.28 14.24 20.46
C GLY A 930 54.51 13.17 19.39
N PRO A 931 55.47 12.25 19.59
CA PRO A 931 55.74 11.14 18.67
C PRO A 931 54.60 10.11 18.58
N THR A 932 53.50 10.27 19.30
CA THR A 932 52.35 9.35 19.31
C THR A 932 51.05 10.15 19.35
N LEU A 933 50.09 9.78 18.49
CA LEU A 933 48.71 10.27 18.48
C LEU A 933 47.79 9.13 18.92
N ALA A 934 47.07 9.32 20.02
CA ALA A 934 46.22 8.29 20.62
C ALA A 934 44.72 8.58 20.41
N PHE A 935 43.94 7.52 20.19
CA PHE A 935 42.49 7.52 20.03
C PHE A 935 41.86 6.71 21.17
N PRO A 936 41.30 7.36 22.22
CA PRO A 936 40.73 6.65 23.37
C PRO A 936 39.45 5.87 23.07
N ALA A 937 38.68 6.28 22.05
CA ALA A 937 37.50 5.58 21.56
C ALA A 937 37.26 5.96 20.09
N LEU A 938 37.57 5.07 19.14
CA LEU A 938 37.50 5.34 17.71
C LEU A 938 36.08 5.57 17.20
N GLY A 939 35.81 6.74 16.63
CA GLY A 939 34.56 7.09 15.95
C GLY A 939 34.74 7.42 14.45
N SER A 940 33.61 7.71 13.78
CA SER A 940 33.63 8.17 12.37
C SER A 940 34.35 9.51 12.21
N ALA A 941 34.35 10.35 13.26
CA ALA A 941 35.08 11.61 13.31
C ALA A 941 36.61 11.44 13.38
N ASP A 942 37.13 10.33 13.89
CA ASP A 942 38.57 10.03 13.92
C ASP A 942 39.07 9.44 12.61
N THR A 943 38.17 8.80 11.85
CA THR A 943 38.49 8.16 10.56
C THR A 943 39.04 9.16 9.55
N GLY A 944 40.11 8.80 8.83
CA GLY A 944 40.81 9.66 7.88
C GLY A 944 42.24 9.21 7.58
N ILE A 945 43.00 10.10 6.93
CA ILE A 945 44.43 9.93 6.66
C ILE A 945 45.20 10.97 7.46
N TYR A 946 46.28 10.54 8.11
CA TYR A 946 47.12 11.34 9.00
C TYR A 946 48.58 11.28 8.57
N ASP A 947 49.36 12.31 8.92
CA ASP A 947 50.81 12.37 8.75
C ASP A 947 51.42 13.19 9.90
N CYS A 948 52.75 13.19 10.04
CA CYS A 948 53.44 13.86 11.14
C CYS A 948 54.68 14.60 10.64
N ALA A 949 54.73 15.92 10.87
CA ALA A 949 55.94 16.72 10.65
C ALA A 949 56.91 16.53 11.82
N VAL A 950 58.19 16.34 11.50
CA VAL A 950 59.30 16.28 12.44
C VAL A 950 60.25 17.44 12.18
N THR A 951 60.29 18.39 13.11
CA THR A 951 61.12 19.60 13.05
C THR A 951 62.51 19.32 13.61
N GLY A 952 63.57 19.78 12.94
CA GLY A 952 64.95 19.83 13.45
C GLY A 952 65.59 21.20 13.20
N LEU A 953 66.88 21.36 13.52
CA LEU A 953 67.57 22.65 13.42
C LEU A 953 67.73 23.16 11.97
N SER A 954 67.83 22.24 11.01
CA SER A 954 68.02 22.52 9.57
C SER A 954 66.71 22.52 8.75
N GLY A 955 65.56 22.25 9.36
CA GLY A 955 64.25 22.24 8.68
C GLY A 955 63.30 21.16 9.18
N GLU A 956 62.27 20.83 8.39
CA GLU A 956 61.25 19.84 8.74
C GLU A 956 61.29 18.63 7.80
N THR A 957 60.78 17.49 8.26
CA THR A 957 60.60 16.28 7.45
C THR A 957 59.29 15.59 7.84
N LEU A 958 58.45 15.30 6.86
CA LEU A 958 57.17 14.60 7.05
C LEU A 958 57.37 13.08 7.16
N SER A 959 56.50 12.43 7.94
CA SER A 959 56.32 10.98 7.92
C SER A 959 55.59 10.53 6.66
N ALA A 960 55.61 9.22 6.39
CA ALA A 960 54.63 8.60 5.50
C ALA A 960 53.21 8.70 6.12
N PRO A 961 52.13 8.57 5.32
CA PRO A 961 50.78 8.66 5.83
C PRO A 961 50.34 7.41 6.63
N GLY A 962 49.53 7.60 7.67
CA GLY A 962 48.81 6.55 8.39
C GLY A 962 47.31 6.68 8.18
N VAL A 963 46.63 5.59 7.80
CA VAL A 963 45.17 5.56 7.65
C VAL A 963 44.53 5.09 8.96
N VAL A 964 43.50 5.79 9.42
CA VAL A 964 42.63 5.39 10.52
C VAL A 964 41.23 5.13 9.95
N GLY A 965 40.61 4.01 10.27
CA GLY A 965 39.25 3.70 9.81
C GLY A 965 38.47 2.76 10.73
N ILE A 966 37.15 2.94 10.78
CA ILE A 966 36.27 2.15 11.65
C ILE A 966 35.29 1.25 10.89
N VAL A 967 34.88 0.17 11.56
CA VAL A 967 33.73 -0.67 11.24
C VAL A 967 32.65 -0.46 12.33
N PRO A 968 31.34 -0.42 12.01
CA PRO A 968 30.27 -0.35 13.01
C PRO A 968 30.31 -1.50 14.03
N ALA A 969 29.57 -1.41 15.14
CA ALA A 969 29.52 -2.49 16.11
C ALA A 969 28.83 -3.74 15.52
N ALA A 970 29.09 -4.92 16.11
CA ALA A 970 28.55 -6.17 15.59
C ALA A 970 27.01 -6.18 15.58
N GLY A 971 26.42 -6.25 14.38
CA GLY A 971 24.97 -6.18 14.16
C GLY A 971 24.46 -4.79 13.75
N GLU A 972 25.27 -3.74 13.86
CA GLU A 972 24.97 -2.40 13.34
C GLU A 972 25.33 -2.29 11.85
N ARG A 973 24.55 -1.50 11.11
CA ARG A 973 24.80 -1.23 9.68
C ARG A 973 25.45 0.12 9.40
N THR A 974 25.50 0.99 10.40
CA THR A 974 25.91 2.39 10.28
C THR A 974 26.50 2.89 11.59
N ALA A 975 27.49 3.78 11.51
CA ALA A 975 28.01 4.52 12.66
C ALA A 975 28.22 6.00 12.30
N GLY A 976 28.10 6.90 13.26
CA GLY A 976 28.17 8.35 13.02
C GLY A 976 26.95 8.90 12.26
N SER A 977 27.16 9.98 11.50
CA SER A 977 26.08 10.77 10.90
C SER A 977 25.56 10.19 9.57
N VAL A 978 24.93 9.01 9.63
CA VAL A 978 24.24 8.39 8.49
C VAL A 978 22.74 8.32 8.76
N SER A 979 21.94 8.57 7.73
CA SER A 979 20.49 8.39 7.74
C SER A 979 20.06 7.42 6.64
N THR A 980 18.97 6.69 6.88
CA THR A 980 18.26 5.89 5.87
C THR A 980 16.78 5.88 6.20
N ARG A 981 15.96 5.29 5.33
CA ARG A 981 14.50 5.20 5.46
C ARG A 981 14.02 3.80 5.05
N PRO A 982 12.81 3.35 5.48
CA PRO A 982 12.28 2.05 5.06
C PRO A 982 12.17 1.90 3.55
N GLU A 983 11.75 2.95 2.83
CA GLU A 983 11.66 2.95 1.36
C GLU A 983 13.02 3.00 0.64
N TRP A 984 14.13 3.06 1.40
CA TRP A 984 15.51 3.07 0.90
C TRP A 984 16.27 1.78 1.20
N GLN A 985 15.63 0.75 1.75
CA GLN A 985 16.22 -0.59 1.92
C GLN A 985 15.65 -1.56 0.87
N ASP A 986 16.42 -2.59 0.52
CA ASP A 986 15.99 -3.66 -0.41
C ASP A 986 15.49 -3.17 -1.80
N ILE A 987 16.09 -2.09 -2.32
CA ILE A 987 15.77 -1.54 -3.64
C ILE A 987 16.27 -2.51 -4.73
N HIS A 988 15.38 -3.33 -5.27
CA HIS A 988 15.68 -4.17 -6.44
C HIS A 988 15.83 -3.29 -7.69
N HIS A 989 17.04 -3.28 -8.28
CA HIS A 989 17.38 -2.43 -9.41
C HIS A 989 17.40 -3.23 -10.73
N PRO A 990 17.12 -2.63 -11.92
CA PRO A 990 17.03 -3.36 -13.19
C PRO A 990 18.30 -4.10 -13.66
N ASN A 991 19.45 -3.92 -13.02
CA ASN A 991 20.66 -4.74 -13.26
C ASN A 991 20.72 -6.01 -12.39
N GLY A 992 19.65 -6.36 -11.68
CA GLY A 992 19.53 -7.57 -10.87
C GLY A 992 20.13 -7.46 -9.47
N ALA A 993 20.80 -6.36 -9.13
CA ALA A 993 21.34 -6.12 -7.79
C ALA A 993 20.30 -5.48 -6.86
N THR A 994 20.44 -5.73 -5.57
CA THR A 994 19.60 -5.16 -4.51
C THR A 994 20.40 -4.14 -3.71
N TYR A 995 19.89 -2.90 -3.64
CA TYR A 995 20.57 -1.77 -3.02
C TYR A 995 19.93 -1.35 -1.71
N ASP A 996 20.76 -1.02 -0.73
CA ASP A 996 20.36 -0.25 0.45
C ASP A 996 20.96 1.16 0.34
N GLN A 997 20.10 2.16 0.23
CA GLN A 997 20.51 3.55 0.09
C GLN A 997 20.59 4.25 1.45
N PHE A 998 21.66 5.03 1.61
CA PHE A 998 22.01 5.81 2.77
C PHE A 998 22.29 7.26 2.34
N LEU A 999 22.05 8.18 3.26
CA LEU A 999 22.24 9.61 3.08
C LEU A 999 23.12 10.14 4.21
N LEU A 1000 24.23 10.79 3.84
CA LEU A 1000 25.10 11.43 4.81
C LEU A 1000 24.39 12.63 5.44
N SER A 1001 24.27 12.64 6.78
CA SER A 1001 23.50 13.62 7.55
C SER A 1001 24.37 14.52 8.44
N GLY A 1002 25.69 14.44 8.31
CA GLY A 1002 26.65 15.27 9.05
C GLY A 1002 28.07 15.15 8.48
N ALA A 1003 29.07 15.54 9.27
CA ALA A 1003 30.47 15.64 8.82
C ALA A 1003 31.12 14.29 8.45
N ALA A 1004 30.79 13.21 9.18
CA ALA A 1004 31.38 11.90 8.99
C ALA A 1004 30.39 10.77 9.27
N GLY A 1005 30.21 9.86 8.31
CA GLY A 1005 29.25 8.77 8.39
C GLY A 1005 29.80 7.46 7.81
N THR A 1006 29.67 6.40 8.59
CA THR A 1006 30.12 5.03 8.30
C THR A 1006 28.93 4.15 7.97
N PHE A 1007 29.03 3.29 6.95
CA PHE A 1007 27.99 2.35 6.53
C PHE A 1007 28.58 1.02 6.03
N THR A 1008 27.79 -0.05 6.04
CA THR A 1008 28.21 -1.38 5.53
C THR A 1008 27.12 -2.12 4.74
N ALA A 1009 27.55 -2.98 3.83
CA ALA A 1009 26.71 -3.82 2.98
C ALA A 1009 25.94 -4.87 3.79
N GLY A 1010 24.68 -5.09 3.42
CA GLY A 1010 23.96 -6.29 3.85
C GLY A 1010 24.47 -7.51 3.07
N GLN A 1011 24.33 -8.71 3.63
CA GLN A 1011 24.75 -9.94 2.96
C GLN A 1011 24.05 -10.07 1.59
N GLY A 1012 24.83 -10.13 0.51
CA GLY A 1012 24.31 -10.21 -0.87
C GLY A 1012 23.76 -8.90 -1.44
N LYS A 1013 23.94 -7.76 -0.76
CA LYS A 1013 23.44 -6.44 -1.18
C LYS A 1013 24.58 -5.48 -1.51
N ILE A 1014 24.23 -4.37 -2.17
CA ILE A 1014 25.11 -3.20 -2.34
C ILE A 1014 24.61 -2.10 -1.40
N ALA A 1015 25.46 -1.58 -0.51
CA ALA A 1015 25.15 -0.37 0.23
C ALA A 1015 25.66 0.87 -0.53
N ARG A 1016 24.83 1.92 -0.62
CA ARG A 1016 25.08 3.14 -1.40
C ARG A 1016 24.86 4.38 -0.53
N LEU A 1017 25.91 5.12 -0.19
CA LEU A 1017 25.80 6.44 0.46
C LEU A 1017 25.85 7.56 -0.58
N SER A 1018 25.01 8.57 -0.43
CA SER A 1018 24.95 9.76 -1.30
C SER A 1018 25.27 11.06 -0.54
N TYR A 1019 26.02 11.97 -1.17
CA TYR A 1019 26.31 13.33 -0.69
C TYR A 1019 26.54 14.30 -1.90
N LEU A 1020 26.73 15.60 -1.67
CA LEU A 1020 27.12 16.57 -2.70
C LEU A 1020 28.62 16.90 -2.61
N ASP A 1021 29.33 16.93 -3.73
CA ASP A 1021 30.67 17.51 -3.76
C ASP A 1021 30.65 19.05 -3.81
N GLU A 1022 31.83 19.68 -3.77
CA GLU A 1022 31.97 21.14 -3.82
C GLU A 1022 31.34 21.79 -5.08
N ASN A 1023 31.17 21.02 -6.15
CA ASN A 1023 30.62 21.45 -7.44
C ASN A 1023 29.10 21.19 -7.58
N ASP A 1024 28.41 20.88 -6.47
CA ASP A 1024 26.98 20.52 -6.42
C ASP A 1024 26.61 19.28 -7.24
N SER A 1025 27.60 18.42 -7.53
CA SER A 1025 27.35 17.12 -8.16
C SER A 1025 27.04 16.07 -7.08
N ILE A 1026 26.00 15.26 -7.25
CA ILE A 1026 25.69 14.19 -6.30
C ILE A 1026 26.73 13.09 -6.51
N VAL A 1027 27.54 12.84 -5.49
CA VAL A 1027 28.50 11.74 -5.47
C VAL A 1027 27.88 10.57 -4.73
N GLN A 1028 27.97 9.40 -5.34
CA GLN A 1028 27.59 8.12 -4.74
C GLN A 1028 28.83 7.28 -4.47
N VAL A 1029 28.84 6.70 -3.27
CA VAL A 1029 29.89 5.80 -2.78
C VAL A 1029 29.23 4.49 -2.41
N GLU A 1030 29.70 3.40 -2.98
CA GLU A 1030 29.10 2.07 -2.83
C GLU A 1030 30.10 1.02 -2.35
N MET A 1031 29.55 0.00 -1.68
CA MET A 1031 30.26 -1.26 -1.45
C MET A 1031 29.34 -2.48 -1.49
N SER A 1032 29.93 -3.61 -1.84
CA SER A 1032 29.45 -4.97 -1.51
C SER A 1032 30.61 -5.79 -0.95
N GLY A 1033 30.31 -6.86 -0.21
CA GLY A 1033 31.32 -7.65 0.50
C GLY A 1033 31.62 -7.12 1.91
N ALA A 1034 32.79 -7.47 2.44
CA ALA A 1034 33.17 -7.21 3.83
C ALA A 1034 33.57 -5.75 4.15
N GLY A 1035 33.73 -5.47 5.44
CA GLY A 1035 34.19 -4.18 5.95
C GLY A 1035 33.09 -3.11 6.06
N ALA A 1036 33.50 -1.84 6.06
CA ALA A 1036 32.63 -0.68 6.07
C ALA A 1036 33.32 0.52 5.39
N ILE A 1037 32.52 1.40 4.79
CA ILE A 1037 33.00 2.67 4.25
C ILE A 1037 32.60 3.80 5.20
N THR A 1038 33.54 4.69 5.51
CA THR A 1038 33.28 6.00 6.10
C THR A 1038 33.54 7.09 5.08
N VAL A 1039 32.56 7.95 4.85
CA VAL A 1039 32.75 9.21 4.12
C VAL A 1039 32.92 10.34 5.13
N VAL A 1040 34.01 11.09 5.00
CA VAL A 1040 34.39 12.21 5.87
C VAL A 1040 34.53 13.46 5.02
N LEU A 1041 33.69 14.47 5.25
CA LEU A 1041 33.73 15.72 4.48
C LEU A 1041 34.68 16.73 5.14
N ALA A 1042 35.57 17.31 4.34
CA ALA A 1042 36.20 18.58 4.64
C ALA A 1042 35.16 19.71 4.44
N ASN A 1043 35.15 20.68 5.36
CA ASN A 1043 34.28 21.86 5.36
C ASN A 1043 32.78 21.55 5.08
N PRO A 1044 32.14 20.63 5.84
CA PRO A 1044 30.78 20.18 5.59
C PRO A 1044 29.75 21.31 5.72
N ALA A 1045 28.89 21.44 4.71
CA ALA A 1045 27.77 22.38 4.66
C ALA A 1045 26.45 21.67 4.35
N GLY A 1046 25.32 22.30 4.65
CA GLY A 1046 23.98 21.73 4.42
C GLY A 1046 23.31 21.20 5.71
N PRO A 1047 22.27 20.36 5.60
CA PRO A 1047 21.78 19.73 4.38
C PRO A 1047 21.16 20.72 3.38
N MET A 1048 21.38 20.52 2.08
CA MET A 1048 20.91 21.41 1.01
C MET A 1048 20.35 20.63 -0.21
N ALA A 1049 19.48 21.27 -0.99
CA ALA A 1049 18.86 20.63 -2.16
C ALA A 1049 19.86 20.52 -3.34
N PRO A 1050 19.81 19.43 -4.14
CA PRO A 1050 20.75 19.19 -5.23
C PRO A 1050 20.39 20.04 -6.47
N THR A 1051 20.94 21.26 -6.56
CA THR A 1051 20.54 22.29 -7.55
C THR A 1051 20.66 21.87 -9.02
N LEU A 1052 21.55 20.91 -9.33
CA LEU A 1052 21.76 20.39 -10.68
C LEU A 1052 20.77 19.28 -11.10
N TYR A 1053 19.94 18.79 -10.17
CA TYR A 1053 19.17 17.55 -10.33
C TYR A 1053 17.67 17.76 -10.17
N ASN A 1054 16.88 16.91 -10.86
CA ASN A 1054 15.43 16.92 -10.75
C ASN A 1054 14.96 16.02 -9.58
N GLN A 1055 15.43 16.32 -8.37
CA GLN A 1055 15.13 15.56 -7.15
C GLN A 1055 14.50 16.44 -6.07
N SER A 1056 13.16 16.38 -5.98
CA SER A 1056 12.40 17.06 -4.93
C SER A 1056 12.36 16.23 -3.64
N GLY A 1057 12.39 16.89 -2.48
CA GLY A 1057 12.21 16.24 -1.17
C GLY A 1057 13.41 15.52 -0.57
N VAL A 1058 14.59 15.60 -1.19
CA VAL A 1058 15.87 15.11 -0.63
C VAL A 1058 16.87 16.27 -0.52
N GLN A 1059 17.63 16.28 0.56
CA GLN A 1059 18.71 17.25 0.82
C GLN A 1059 19.97 16.49 1.25
N TYR A 1060 21.14 17.01 0.89
CA TYR A 1060 22.43 16.35 1.06
C TYR A 1060 23.39 17.25 1.84
N MET A 1061 24.30 16.63 2.61
CA MET A 1061 25.51 17.32 3.05
C MET A 1061 26.44 17.55 1.85
N LYS A 1062 27.02 18.74 1.79
CA LYS A 1062 27.98 19.19 0.77
C LYS A 1062 29.38 19.29 1.34
N GLY A 1063 30.40 18.84 0.60
CA GLY A 1063 31.80 19.03 0.94
C GLY A 1063 32.74 18.14 0.12
N LYS A 1064 34.05 18.37 0.22
CA LYS A 1064 35.07 17.51 -0.41
C LYS A 1064 35.36 16.32 0.48
N ALA A 1065 35.12 15.11 -0.01
CA ALA A 1065 35.25 13.90 0.79
C ALA A 1065 36.68 13.34 0.83
N THR A 1066 37.07 12.82 1.99
CA THR A 1066 37.99 11.69 2.11
C THR A 1066 37.15 10.45 2.39
N VAL A 1067 37.35 9.39 1.60
CA VAL A 1067 36.59 8.14 1.70
C VAL A 1067 37.50 7.05 2.26
N ILE A 1068 37.17 6.48 3.42
CA ILE A 1068 37.95 5.42 4.04
C ILE A 1068 37.17 4.10 4.02
N LEU A 1069 37.72 3.10 3.34
CA LEU A 1069 37.24 1.71 3.39
C LEU A 1069 38.06 0.94 4.43
N ALA A 1070 37.41 0.41 5.47
CA ALA A 1070 38.04 -0.32 6.56
C ALA A 1070 37.47 -1.74 6.69
N GLY A 1071 38.30 -2.72 7.04
CA GLY A 1071 37.87 -4.11 7.23
C GLY A 1071 37.68 -4.91 5.93
N ALA A 1072 38.23 -4.44 4.81
CA ALA A 1072 38.03 -5.06 3.49
C ALA A 1072 38.73 -6.41 3.33
N ASP A 1073 38.34 -7.15 2.30
CA ASP A 1073 38.90 -8.43 1.86
C ASP A 1073 38.71 -8.66 0.34
N ALA A 1074 39.10 -9.85 -0.14
CA ALA A 1074 38.95 -10.24 -1.54
C ALA A 1074 37.48 -10.38 -2.03
N THR A 1075 36.47 -10.32 -1.15
CA THR A 1075 35.05 -10.22 -1.56
C THR A 1075 34.61 -8.77 -1.77
N THR A 1076 35.36 -7.82 -1.20
CA THR A 1076 34.96 -6.43 -1.04
C THR A 1076 35.15 -5.65 -2.34
N HIS A 1077 34.06 -5.15 -2.92
CA HIS A 1077 34.07 -4.29 -4.10
C HIS A 1077 33.74 -2.86 -3.68
N PHE A 1078 34.50 -1.90 -4.19
CA PHE A 1078 34.41 -0.48 -3.85
C PHE A 1078 34.09 0.36 -5.07
N THR A 1079 33.15 1.30 -4.95
CA THR A 1079 32.78 2.19 -6.07
C THR A 1079 32.60 3.63 -5.59
N ILE A 1080 33.10 4.59 -6.39
CA ILE A 1080 32.75 6.01 -6.29
C ILE A 1080 32.37 6.50 -7.68
N TYR A 1081 31.31 7.29 -7.81
CA TYR A 1081 30.94 7.95 -9.07
C TYR A 1081 30.04 9.17 -8.84
N SER A 1082 29.90 10.02 -9.86
CA SER A 1082 28.90 11.09 -9.88
C SER A 1082 27.60 10.61 -10.54
N VAL A 1083 26.45 11.01 -10.01
CA VAL A 1083 25.15 10.51 -10.46
C VAL A 1083 24.74 11.13 -11.79
N GLY A 1084 24.50 10.28 -12.78
CA GLY A 1084 23.90 10.68 -14.06
C GLY A 1084 24.92 11.12 -15.12
N THR A 1085 24.41 11.36 -16.31
CA THR A 1085 25.13 11.90 -17.47
C THR A 1085 24.34 13.08 -18.02
N ALA A 1086 24.96 13.93 -18.84
CA ALA A 1086 24.25 15.02 -19.55
C ALA A 1086 23.23 14.52 -20.59
N THR A 1087 23.06 13.20 -20.75
CA THR A 1087 22.14 12.57 -21.70
C THR A 1087 20.91 11.91 -21.05
N ASN A 1088 20.74 12.01 -19.72
CA ASN A 1088 19.57 11.47 -19.01
C ASN A 1088 18.69 12.59 -18.38
N PRO A 1089 17.78 13.21 -19.17
CA PRO A 1089 16.94 14.33 -18.72
C PRO A 1089 15.86 13.94 -17.70
N GLY A 1090 15.76 12.66 -17.31
CA GLY A 1090 14.91 12.23 -16.20
C GLY A 1090 15.53 12.44 -14.81
N VAL A 1091 16.84 12.72 -14.74
CA VAL A 1091 17.61 12.80 -13.47
C VAL A 1091 18.34 14.14 -13.34
N THR A 1092 19.04 14.59 -14.39
CA THR A 1092 19.68 15.91 -14.45
C THR A 1092 18.70 16.96 -14.96
N ARG A 1093 18.86 18.22 -14.55
CA ARG A 1093 18.05 19.32 -15.09
C ARG A 1093 18.56 19.72 -16.47
N PRO A 1094 17.69 19.94 -17.48
CA PRO A 1094 18.12 20.25 -18.85
C PRO A 1094 18.62 21.70 -19.02
N ASP A 1095 18.39 22.59 -18.06
CA ASP A 1095 18.78 24.01 -18.13
C ASP A 1095 20.13 24.34 -17.45
N VAL A 1096 20.83 23.35 -16.89
CA VAL A 1096 22.11 23.54 -16.18
C VAL A 1096 23.27 22.81 -16.87
N THR A 1097 24.47 23.39 -16.82
CA THR A 1097 25.68 22.71 -17.29
C THR A 1097 26.17 21.74 -16.22
N TYR A 1098 25.96 20.45 -16.44
CA TYR A 1098 26.42 19.40 -15.54
C TYR A 1098 27.87 19.00 -15.84
N ALA A 1099 28.76 19.13 -14.85
CA ALA A 1099 30.16 18.69 -14.96
C ALA A 1099 30.30 17.18 -14.81
N GLY A 1100 29.69 16.59 -13.77
CA GLY A 1100 29.58 15.14 -13.57
C GLY A 1100 30.85 14.37 -13.26
N TRP A 1101 31.87 15.07 -12.75
CA TRP A 1101 33.03 14.43 -12.13
C TRP A 1101 32.83 14.44 -10.62
N ALA A 1102 33.02 13.30 -9.96
CA ALA A 1102 33.01 13.23 -8.50
C ALA A 1102 34.32 13.83 -7.97
N ASN A 1103 34.19 14.99 -7.32
CA ASN A 1103 35.29 15.75 -6.73
C ASN A 1103 35.59 15.25 -5.30
N VAL A 1104 36.65 14.45 -5.16
CA VAL A 1104 37.06 13.76 -3.92
C VAL A 1104 38.49 14.19 -3.57
N ALA A 1105 38.85 14.29 -2.29
CA ALA A 1105 40.24 14.49 -1.88
C ALA A 1105 41.04 13.20 -2.05
N ALA A 1106 40.70 12.17 -1.28
CA ALA A 1106 41.44 10.91 -1.23
C ALA A 1106 40.57 9.69 -0.92
N ALA A 1107 41.07 8.51 -1.30
CA ALA A 1107 40.57 7.22 -0.85
C ALA A 1107 41.63 6.48 -0.02
N GLY A 1108 41.34 6.21 1.26
CA GLY A 1108 42.17 5.38 2.13
C GLY A 1108 41.58 3.97 2.24
N ILE A 1109 42.39 2.91 2.09
CA ILE A 1109 41.88 1.53 2.10
C ILE A 1109 42.68 0.62 3.03
N LEU A 1110 41.96 -0.05 3.94
CA LEU A 1110 42.46 -1.05 4.87
C LEU A 1110 41.81 -2.41 4.61
N SER A 1111 42.55 -3.30 3.95
CA SER A 1111 42.24 -4.74 3.91
C SER A 1111 42.80 -5.46 5.14
N THR A 1112 42.05 -6.44 5.63
CA THR A 1112 42.43 -7.36 6.72
C THR A 1112 43.19 -8.59 6.22
N THR A 1113 43.14 -8.87 4.91
CA THR A 1113 43.71 -10.07 4.28
C THR A 1113 44.77 -9.75 3.22
N GLY A 1114 44.96 -8.45 2.90
CA GLY A 1114 45.77 -8.00 1.76
C GLY A 1114 45.03 -8.00 0.42
N GLY A 1115 43.88 -8.69 0.33
CA GLY A 1115 43.03 -8.72 -0.86
C GLY A 1115 41.96 -7.63 -0.87
N LEU A 1116 41.57 -7.22 -2.07
CA LEU A 1116 40.41 -6.37 -2.36
C LEU A 1116 39.73 -6.88 -3.63
N GLY A 1117 38.42 -7.12 -3.59
CA GLY A 1117 37.65 -7.70 -4.71
C GLY A 1117 37.66 -6.83 -5.97
N GLY A 1118 37.57 -5.51 -5.83
CA GLY A 1118 37.74 -4.58 -6.94
C GLY A 1118 37.56 -3.11 -6.57
N ILE A 1119 38.09 -2.20 -7.40
CA ILE A 1119 37.85 -0.75 -7.32
C ILE A 1119 37.31 -0.28 -8.68
N HIS A 1120 36.04 0.13 -8.71
CA HIS A 1120 35.38 0.64 -9.91
C HIS A 1120 35.06 2.12 -9.71
N GLN A 1121 35.75 3.04 -10.40
CA GLN A 1121 35.54 4.47 -10.19
C GLN A 1121 35.19 5.19 -11.49
N GLY A 1122 33.93 5.61 -11.60
CA GLY A 1122 33.38 6.25 -12.79
C GLY A 1122 33.39 7.77 -12.65
N ASN A 1123 34.15 8.46 -13.51
CA ASN A 1123 34.28 9.92 -13.51
C ASN A 1123 34.79 10.50 -12.17
N VAL A 1124 35.71 9.82 -11.48
CA VAL A 1124 36.28 10.29 -10.20
C VAL A 1124 37.59 11.02 -10.45
N GLY A 1125 37.67 12.27 -9.97
CA GLY A 1125 38.88 13.10 -10.00
C GLY A 1125 39.34 13.43 -8.59
N TYR A 1126 40.48 12.87 -8.19
CA TYR A 1126 41.09 13.16 -6.89
C TYR A 1126 41.81 14.50 -6.91
N ASN A 1127 41.43 15.43 -6.03
CA ASN A 1127 42.11 16.72 -5.91
C ASN A 1127 42.03 17.33 -4.51
N ALA A 1128 43.15 17.91 -4.05
CA ALA A 1128 43.24 18.61 -2.77
C ALA A 1128 44.26 19.76 -2.82
N SER A 1129 44.13 20.71 -1.88
CA SER A 1129 45.12 21.75 -1.57
C SER A 1129 45.93 21.45 -0.31
N THR A 1130 45.42 20.61 0.60
CA THR A 1130 46.11 20.17 1.81
C THR A 1130 46.06 18.65 1.96
N GLY A 1131 47.11 18.06 2.53
CA GLY A 1131 47.14 16.63 2.87
C GLY A 1131 47.20 15.71 1.65
N LEU A 1132 46.75 14.47 1.80
CA LEU A 1132 46.81 13.47 0.74
C LEU A 1132 45.74 13.69 -0.34
N THR A 1133 46.12 13.54 -1.61
CA THR A 1133 45.21 13.40 -2.75
C THR A 1133 45.50 12.11 -3.52
N GLY A 1134 44.46 11.41 -3.98
CA GLY A 1134 44.58 10.13 -4.69
C GLY A 1134 44.23 8.91 -3.84
N ILE A 1135 44.89 7.77 -4.08
CA ILE A 1135 44.61 6.49 -3.42
C ILE A 1135 45.79 6.10 -2.52
N TYR A 1136 45.49 5.79 -1.25
CA TYR A 1136 46.47 5.30 -0.29
C TYR A 1136 45.95 4.04 0.44
N ALA A 1137 46.38 2.89 -0.04
CA ALA A 1137 45.90 1.56 0.34
C ALA A 1137 47.04 0.68 0.93
N PRO A 1138 47.69 1.11 2.04
CA PRO A 1138 48.99 0.57 2.46
C PRO A 1138 48.96 -0.90 2.91
N THR A 1139 47.79 -1.48 3.21
CA THR A 1139 47.66 -2.91 3.55
C THR A 1139 47.18 -3.76 2.37
N VAL A 1140 46.81 -3.17 1.22
CA VAL A 1140 46.24 -3.89 0.08
C VAL A 1140 47.34 -4.30 -0.90
N THR A 1141 47.68 -5.59 -0.95
CA THR A 1141 48.69 -6.15 -1.86
C THR A 1141 48.08 -6.74 -3.14
N SER A 1142 46.77 -7.01 -3.17
CA SER A 1142 46.09 -7.50 -4.38
C SER A 1142 44.72 -6.86 -4.57
N VAL A 1143 44.42 -6.49 -5.82
CA VAL A 1143 43.13 -5.93 -6.23
C VAL A 1143 42.61 -6.72 -7.41
N GLY A 1144 41.33 -7.10 -7.40
CA GLY A 1144 40.69 -7.73 -8.55
C GLY A 1144 40.46 -6.74 -9.69
N GLY A 1145 41.00 -7.04 -10.86
CA GLY A 1145 40.79 -6.26 -12.08
C GLY A 1145 41.63 -4.98 -12.18
N LEU A 1146 41.22 -4.11 -13.11
CA LEU A 1146 41.88 -2.84 -13.40
C LEU A 1146 41.27 -1.72 -12.55
N VAL A 1147 42.09 -1.04 -11.75
CA VAL A 1147 41.68 0.17 -11.03
C VAL A 1147 41.63 1.33 -12.03
N VAL A 1148 40.44 1.82 -12.38
CA VAL A 1148 40.28 2.97 -13.29
C VAL A 1148 39.94 4.20 -12.47
N ILE A 1149 40.70 5.28 -12.63
CA ILE A 1149 40.42 6.62 -12.09
C ILE A 1149 40.65 7.66 -13.18
N HIS A 1150 40.12 8.87 -13.06
CA HIS A 1150 40.30 9.86 -14.13
C HIS A 1150 41.51 10.79 -13.89
N GLY A 1151 41.87 11.09 -12.63
CA GLY A 1151 43.07 11.89 -12.32
C GLY A 1151 43.40 12.00 -10.83
N VAL A 1152 44.62 12.46 -10.54
CA VAL A 1152 45.11 12.86 -9.20
C VAL A 1152 45.85 14.19 -9.33
N ALA A 1153 45.34 15.22 -8.66
CA ALA A 1153 45.88 16.58 -8.72
C ALA A 1153 46.12 17.19 -7.34
N ALA A 1154 47.35 17.56 -7.06
CA ALA A 1154 47.79 18.31 -5.90
C ALA A 1154 47.95 19.80 -6.23
N SER A 1155 47.59 20.62 -5.26
CA SER A 1155 47.80 22.06 -5.22
C SER A 1155 48.28 22.45 -3.82
N GLU A 1156 48.83 23.67 -3.67
CA GLU A 1156 49.36 24.16 -2.39
C GLU A 1156 50.25 23.12 -1.67
N SER A 1157 49.92 22.69 -0.45
CA SER A 1157 50.73 21.74 0.33
C SER A 1157 50.41 20.26 0.08
N ALA A 1158 49.41 19.95 -0.75
CA ALA A 1158 48.94 18.59 -0.95
C ALA A 1158 49.99 17.63 -1.52
N GLN A 1159 49.91 16.37 -1.11
CA GLN A 1159 50.81 15.29 -1.47
C GLN A 1159 50.03 14.25 -2.33
N PRO A 1160 50.40 14.05 -3.60
CA PRO A 1160 49.68 13.14 -4.48
C PRO A 1160 50.21 11.71 -4.35
N TYR A 1161 49.30 10.75 -4.09
CA TYR A 1161 49.61 9.34 -3.87
C TYR A 1161 48.82 8.41 -4.80
N LEU A 1162 49.51 7.38 -5.30
CA LEU A 1162 48.92 6.19 -5.91
C LEU A 1162 49.61 4.96 -5.31
N TYR A 1163 49.18 4.58 -4.12
CA TYR A 1163 49.91 3.67 -3.25
C TYR A 1163 49.09 2.47 -2.83
N PHE A 1164 49.69 1.29 -2.95
CA PHE A 1164 49.21 -0.01 -2.50
C PHE A 1164 50.32 -0.69 -1.68
N GLY A 1165 49.98 -1.74 -0.94
CA GLY A 1165 50.90 -2.42 -0.03
C GLY A 1165 52.17 -2.97 -0.73
N PRO A 1166 53.34 -2.95 -0.08
CA PRO A 1166 54.59 -3.45 -0.66
C PRO A 1166 54.49 -4.88 -1.21
N GLY A 1167 55.07 -5.11 -2.38
CA GLY A 1167 54.94 -6.36 -3.13
C GLY A 1167 53.61 -6.53 -3.88
N GLY A 1168 52.76 -5.51 -3.90
CA GLY A 1168 51.44 -5.57 -4.54
C GLY A 1168 51.46 -5.61 -6.06
N THR A 1169 50.33 -6.07 -6.62
CA THR A 1169 50.15 -6.30 -8.07
C THR A 1169 49.13 -5.37 -8.74
N ALA A 1170 48.71 -4.29 -8.06
CA ALA A 1170 47.66 -3.41 -8.56
C ALA A 1170 48.08 -2.69 -9.86
N THR A 1171 47.18 -2.66 -10.84
CA THR A 1171 47.34 -1.87 -12.07
C THR A 1171 46.33 -0.73 -12.06
N VAL A 1172 46.81 0.50 -12.20
CA VAL A 1172 45.98 1.71 -12.20
C VAL A 1172 45.96 2.33 -13.59
N LYS A 1173 44.77 2.53 -14.18
CA LYS A 1173 44.58 3.34 -15.38
C LYS A 1173 44.10 4.73 -15.01
N ILE A 1174 44.81 5.75 -15.48
CA ILE A 1174 44.40 7.16 -15.51
C ILE A 1174 43.67 7.42 -16.84
N ALA A 1175 42.40 7.78 -16.77
CA ALA A 1175 41.53 7.99 -17.93
C ALA A 1175 41.32 9.49 -18.22
N GLY A 1176 41.99 10.01 -19.24
CA GLY A 1176 41.66 11.30 -19.85
C GLY A 1176 42.04 12.58 -19.09
N THR A 1177 43.05 12.54 -18.21
CA THR A 1177 43.69 13.76 -17.64
C THR A 1177 45.22 13.66 -17.65
N SER A 1178 45.91 14.59 -16.99
CA SER A 1178 47.36 14.55 -16.75
C SER A 1178 47.65 14.27 -15.28
N LEU A 1179 48.79 13.64 -15.00
CA LEU A 1179 49.38 13.56 -13.65
C LEU A 1179 50.31 14.76 -13.33
N ALA A 1180 50.28 15.85 -14.09
CA ALA A 1180 51.01 17.07 -13.73
C ALA A 1180 50.46 17.71 -12.45
N GLN A 1181 51.32 17.98 -11.47
CA GLN A 1181 50.95 18.49 -10.15
C GLN A 1181 51.21 19.99 -10.07
N SER A 1182 50.22 20.78 -9.65
CA SER A 1182 50.29 22.25 -9.74
C SER A 1182 51.26 22.89 -8.74
N ASN A 1183 51.58 22.18 -7.66
CA ASN A 1183 52.63 22.53 -6.69
C ASN A 1183 54.01 21.94 -7.03
N GLY A 1184 54.16 21.23 -8.15
CA GLY A 1184 55.41 20.63 -8.58
C GLY A 1184 55.86 19.40 -7.80
N HIS A 1185 55.03 18.86 -6.89
CA HIS A 1185 55.36 17.63 -6.16
C HIS A 1185 55.37 16.40 -7.10
N SER A 1186 56.25 15.45 -6.78
CA SER A 1186 56.21 14.09 -7.35
C SER A 1186 54.96 13.34 -6.89
N VAL A 1187 54.46 12.39 -7.69
CA VAL A 1187 53.45 11.43 -7.22
C VAL A 1187 54.14 10.28 -6.52
N THR A 1188 53.80 10.04 -5.26
CA THR A 1188 54.32 8.91 -4.49
C THR A 1188 53.60 7.62 -4.88
N VAL A 1189 54.37 6.59 -5.25
CA VAL A 1189 53.86 5.32 -5.78
C VAL A 1189 54.43 4.12 -5.03
N GLY A 1190 53.59 3.09 -4.82
CA GLY A 1190 53.99 1.85 -4.15
C GLY A 1190 52.98 0.73 -4.41
N GLY A 1191 53.43 -0.53 -4.34
CA GLY A 1191 52.58 -1.72 -4.53
C GLY A 1191 51.90 -1.84 -5.91
N LEU A 1192 52.39 -1.10 -6.91
CA LEU A 1192 51.87 -1.09 -8.27
C LEU A 1192 52.67 -2.00 -9.19
N ALA A 1193 51.97 -2.79 -10.00
CA ALA A 1193 52.55 -3.51 -11.13
C ALA A 1193 52.79 -2.58 -12.34
N GLN A 1194 51.86 -1.65 -12.58
CA GLN A 1194 51.90 -0.73 -13.72
C GLN A 1194 50.96 0.48 -13.50
N VAL A 1195 51.37 1.66 -14.00
CA VAL A 1195 50.44 2.79 -14.22
C VAL A 1195 50.20 2.94 -15.71
N GLN A 1196 48.94 2.92 -16.12
CA GLN A 1196 48.51 3.10 -17.51
C GLN A 1196 47.95 4.52 -17.71
N MET A 1197 48.47 5.28 -18.67
CA MET A 1197 47.78 6.47 -19.20
C MET A 1197 47.00 6.07 -20.45
N GLY A 1198 45.81 6.60 -20.65
CA GLY A 1198 45.12 6.45 -21.94
C GLY A 1198 43.87 7.31 -22.04
N ALA A 1199 43.32 7.41 -23.26
CA ALA A 1199 42.09 8.14 -23.50
C ALA A 1199 40.96 7.64 -22.57
N GLY A 1200 40.19 8.61 -22.08
CA GLY A 1200 38.96 8.41 -21.31
C GLY A 1200 37.77 9.05 -22.00
N GLN A 1201 36.66 9.11 -21.28
CA GLN A 1201 35.54 10.00 -21.59
C GLN A 1201 35.25 10.88 -20.37
N ASP A 1202 34.64 12.05 -20.59
CA ASP A 1202 33.96 12.78 -19.52
C ASP A 1202 32.60 12.15 -19.20
N SER A 1203 31.94 12.65 -18.15
CA SER A 1203 30.57 12.29 -17.74
C SER A 1203 29.49 12.50 -18.82
N CYS A 1204 29.81 13.25 -19.87
CA CYS A 1204 28.95 13.55 -21.00
C CYS A 1204 29.23 12.62 -22.20
N GLY A 1205 30.13 11.64 -22.05
CA GLY A 1205 30.56 10.71 -23.10
C GLY A 1205 31.55 11.32 -24.11
N ARG A 1206 32.07 12.53 -23.86
CA ARG A 1206 33.00 13.22 -24.76
C ARG A 1206 34.41 12.65 -24.60
N PRO A 1207 35.18 12.39 -25.68
CA PRO A 1207 36.55 11.92 -25.57
C PRO A 1207 37.43 12.88 -24.76
N ALA A 1208 38.11 12.35 -23.74
CA ALA A 1208 39.05 13.08 -22.90
C ALA A 1208 40.48 12.53 -23.18
N PRO A 1209 41.38 13.33 -23.78
CA PRO A 1209 42.72 12.86 -24.14
C PRO A 1209 43.62 12.69 -22.91
N ALA A 1210 44.44 11.64 -22.89
CA ALA A 1210 45.57 11.60 -21.96
C ALA A 1210 46.64 12.60 -22.40
N SER A 1211 47.24 13.28 -21.45
CA SER A 1211 48.38 14.19 -21.69
C SER A 1211 49.66 13.62 -21.11
N ALA A 1212 50.80 13.99 -21.70
CA ALA A 1212 52.12 13.63 -21.20
C ALA A 1212 52.31 14.03 -19.73
N ILE A 1213 53.15 13.27 -19.02
CA ILE A 1213 53.41 13.49 -17.60
C ILE A 1213 54.37 14.66 -17.39
N GLY A 1214 53.96 15.60 -16.52
CA GLY A 1214 54.74 16.76 -16.10
C GLY A 1214 55.34 16.64 -14.68
N THR A 1215 55.41 15.44 -14.11
CA THR A 1215 55.98 15.19 -12.78
C THR A 1215 56.73 13.85 -12.73
N ARG A 1216 57.40 13.53 -11.62
CA ARG A 1216 58.08 12.24 -11.42
C ARG A 1216 57.18 11.32 -10.61
N LEU A 1217 57.22 10.02 -10.90
CA LEU A 1217 56.70 9.00 -9.99
C LEU A 1217 57.86 8.55 -9.10
N LEU A 1218 57.75 8.70 -7.77
CA LEU A 1218 58.77 8.29 -6.81
C LEU A 1218 58.23 7.23 -5.86
N ASP A 1219 59.05 6.26 -5.44
CA ASP A 1219 58.69 5.40 -4.31
C ASP A 1219 59.07 6.03 -2.95
N ASP A 1220 58.73 5.35 -1.85
CA ASP A 1220 59.03 5.79 -0.48
C ASP A 1220 60.54 5.96 -0.19
N ALA A 1221 61.42 5.40 -1.03
CA ALA A 1221 62.87 5.58 -0.95
C ALA A 1221 63.38 6.74 -1.84
N GLY A 1222 62.48 7.49 -2.49
CA GLY A 1222 62.79 8.57 -3.42
C GLY A 1222 63.32 8.09 -4.78
N VAL A 1223 63.24 6.78 -5.08
CA VAL A 1223 63.73 6.21 -6.33
C VAL A 1223 62.75 6.49 -7.45
N ASP A 1224 63.26 6.86 -8.63
CA ASP A 1224 62.43 7.18 -9.79
C ASP A 1224 61.77 5.92 -10.36
N ARG A 1225 60.43 5.90 -10.31
CA ARG A 1225 59.57 4.85 -10.84
C ARG A 1225 58.81 5.29 -12.09
N THR A 1226 59.13 6.45 -12.67
CA THR A 1226 58.45 6.96 -13.88
C THR A 1226 58.58 5.99 -15.07
N ALA A 1227 59.61 5.14 -15.09
CA ALA A 1227 59.78 4.06 -16.07
C ALA A 1227 58.76 2.89 -15.94
N ALA A 1228 57.97 2.81 -14.86
CA ALA A 1228 56.87 1.86 -14.71
C ALA A 1228 55.54 2.36 -15.33
N LEU A 1229 55.57 3.55 -15.93
CA LEU A 1229 54.47 4.11 -16.70
C LEU A 1229 54.38 3.45 -18.08
N VAL A 1230 53.17 3.07 -18.50
CA VAL A 1230 52.87 2.77 -19.89
C VAL A 1230 51.81 3.75 -20.39
N VAL A 1231 52.15 4.49 -21.44
CA VAL A 1231 51.22 5.36 -22.16
C VAL A 1231 50.62 4.54 -23.30
N GLY A 1232 49.31 4.32 -23.25
CA GLY A 1232 48.55 3.75 -24.37
C GLY A 1232 48.37 4.76 -25.52
N PRO A 1233 48.01 4.29 -26.72
CA PRO A 1233 47.68 5.15 -27.86
C PRO A 1233 46.41 5.99 -27.63
#